data_AF-A0A8C3IMD3-F1
#
_entry.id   AF-A0A8C3IMD3-F1
#
_cell.length_a   1.000
_cell.length_b   1.000
_cell.length_c   1.000
_cell.angle_alpha   90.00
_cell.angle_beta   90.00
_cell.angle_gamma   90.00
#
_symmetry.space_group_name_H-M   'P 1'
#
loop_
_entity.id
_entity.type
_entity.pdbx_description
1 polymer ?
#
loop_
_entity_poly.entity_id
_entity_poly.type
_entity_poly.pdbx_seq_one_letter_code
_entity_poly.pdbx_strand_id
1 'polypeptide(L)'
;MWLRQAAEARLRHTCEQSDGLPGYGWLLHDGLRFGAQEIRDRGLTLRTEFVKRPGGEHGGDWSWRVTARPESPGNQTSLVSLLFYVATNGQGTLQPHVENTRLVSVTGTSEELGHFNITFHKPTTDTGEALSYASYNHLDARSPGLHRLTDVVKSSLSNRFVYAAPGGPKRRYFAVDTYRALPGEPEQEPQSHLLLHQVTLTLPCRVEVTFESGSFAERPGSLVGAVLSEELAGHVAAFERRFEETFSLARKGFTPQQQRFAKAALSNMMGGMGYFHGHSIVQSAHSPHPLPYPEGPLFTAVPSRSFFPRGFLWDEGFHQLLLARWDPALSREVIAHWLDLMNVEGWIPREQILDDEARAKVPPEFILQHNEAANPPTLFLALQQLLREPGQGPAELSYLRQLFPRLRTWYEWYNTTQAGPLPYTFRWRGRDQDTHLFLNPKTLTSGLDDYPRASHPSPDERHLDLRCWMALAAGVMAEVAERLGEPATEYRRMQQALSDNALLEQHHWAEQLGMFADYGNHSQAVGLEREKVAVGPGQPRHQLPAPRLVRVVRKPPKLQFVGALGYVSLFPFLLQLLRPDSPRLGSVLGDMRSEQKLWTPYGLRSLARTSPLYMKHNTEHDPPYWRGPIWINMNYLAVRALHHYASLEGPYQQRAAALYQELRANLIANLYRQYVESGYLWEQYSDSTGQGQACYPFTGWSALVVLIMAEEY
;
A
#
# COMPACT_ATOMS: atom_id res chain seq x y z
N MET A 1 -16.15 0.37 -15.80
CA MET A 1 -15.35 -0.45 -16.75
C MET A 1 -15.30 0.26 -18.11
N TRP A 2 -14.35 -0.07 -18.98
CA TRP A 2 -14.36 0.43 -20.36
C TRP A 2 -13.83 -0.60 -21.36
N LEU A 3 -14.16 -0.39 -22.63
CA LEU A 3 -13.74 -1.19 -23.77
C LEU A 3 -13.43 -0.28 -24.96
N ARG A 4 -12.24 -0.39 -25.54
CA ARG A 4 -12.02 0.14 -26.90
C ARG A 4 -12.58 -0.86 -27.91
N GLN A 5 -13.45 -0.39 -28.78
CA GLN A 5 -14.11 -1.25 -29.77
C GLN A 5 -13.16 -1.53 -30.93
N ALA A 6 -12.61 -2.74 -30.95
CA ALA A 6 -11.69 -3.26 -31.95
C ALA A 6 -11.86 -4.78 -32.08
N ALA A 7 -11.18 -5.40 -33.06
CA ALA A 7 -11.24 -6.86 -33.25
C ALA A 7 -10.80 -7.64 -31.98
N GLU A 8 -9.75 -7.16 -31.30
CA GLU A 8 -9.30 -7.65 -29.98
C GLU A 8 -9.71 -6.66 -28.88
N ALA A 9 -10.99 -6.66 -28.53
CA ALA A 9 -11.49 -5.77 -27.48
C ALA A 9 -11.09 -6.30 -26.08
N ARG A 10 -10.48 -5.45 -25.25
CA ARG A 10 -10.06 -5.79 -23.89
C ARG A 10 -10.89 -5.00 -22.87
N LEU A 11 -11.63 -5.72 -22.02
CA LEU A 11 -12.41 -5.11 -20.96
C LEU A 11 -11.49 -4.73 -19.80
N ARG A 12 -11.60 -3.48 -19.33
CA ARG A 12 -10.85 -2.96 -18.18
C ARG A 12 -11.78 -2.76 -17.00
N HIS A 13 -11.38 -3.29 -15.84
CA HIS A 13 -12.16 -3.20 -14.60
C HIS A 13 -11.26 -3.04 -13.37
N THR A 14 -10.60 -4.12 -12.95
CA THR A 14 -9.67 -4.14 -11.83
C THR A 14 -8.30 -3.62 -12.27
N CYS A 15 -7.49 -3.15 -11.32
CA CYS A 15 -6.14 -2.66 -11.60
C CYS A 15 -5.17 -3.84 -11.73
N GLU A 16 -4.95 -4.35 -12.94
CA GLU A 16 -3.97 -5.43 -13.16
C GLU A 16 -2.68 -4.89 -13.76
N GLN A 17 -1.51 -5.22 -13.19
CA GLN A 17 -0.23 -4.87 -13.84
C GLN A 17 -0.09 -5.53 -15.22
N SER A 18 -0.71 -6.70 -15.41
CA SER A 18 -0.73 -7.42 -16.69
C SER A 18 -1.50 -6.70 -17.80
N ASP A 19 -2.33 -5.69 -17.46
CA ASP A 19 -3.00 -4.86 -18.48
C ASP A 19 -2.01 -3.98 -19.26
N GLY A 20 -0.85 -3.69 -18.67
CA GLY A 20 0.23 -2.94 -19.32
C GLY A 20 -0.23 -1.55 -19.77
N LEU A 21 -0.90 -0.82 -18.86
CA LEU A 21 -1.36 0.55 -19.08
C LEU A 21 -0.16 1.53 -19.05
N PRO A 22 -0.01 2.40 -20.06
CA PRO A 22 1.04 3.42 -20.07
C PRO A 22 1.09 4.34 -18.84
N GLY A 23 -0.05 4.58 -18.19
CA GLY A 23 -0.11 5.44 -17.00
C GLY A 23 -1.52 5.46 -16.41
N TYR A 24 -1.66 5.35 -15.09
CA TYR A 24 -2.91 5.68 -14.41
C TYR A 24 -2.67 6.16 -12.99
N GLY A 25 -3.49 7.09 -12.52
CA GLY A 25 -3.40 7.54 -11.14
C GLY A 25 -4.21 8.79 -10.85
N TRP A 26 -4.45 9.02 -9.57
CA TRP A 26 -5.03 10.26 -9.07
C TRP A 26 -4.03 11.40 -9.23
N LEU A 27 -4.46 12.47 -9.90
CA LEU A 27 -3.69 13.71 -10.00
C LEU A 27 -4.01 14.63 -8.84
N LEU A 28 -5.27 14.63 -8.40
CA LEU A 28 -5.82 15.39 -7.27
C LEU A 28 -6.82 14.48 -6.55
N HIS A 29 -6.73 14.38 -5.22
CA HIS A 29 -7.69 13.67 -4.38
C HIS A 29 -7.55 14.17 -2.95
N ASP A 30 -8.62 14.70 -2.35
CA ASP A 30 -8.56 15.26 -0.98
C ASP A 30 -8.90 14.25 0.12
N GLY A 31 -9.35 13.06 -0.25
CA GLY A 31 -9.77 11.99 0.66
C GLY A 31 -11.22 12.12 1.13
N LEU A 32 -11.91 13.22 0.79
CA LEU A 32 -13.20 13.53 1.40
C LEU A 32 -14.27 14.02 0.43
N ARG A 33 -14.00 14.96 -0.48
CA ARG A 33 -15.04 15.63 -1.27
C ARG A 33 -14.85 15.50 -2.77
N PHE A 34 -13.62 15.35 -3.28
CA PHE A 34 -13.42 15.28 -4.73
C PHE A 34 -12.16 14.49 -5.11
N GLY A 35 -12.11 14.13 -6.38
CA GLY A 35 -10.89 13.61 -6.99
C GLY A 35 -10.92 13.71 -8.51
N ALA A 36 -9.73 13.77 -9.10
CA ALA A 36 -9.48 13.74 -10.53
C ALA A 36 -8.35 12.76 -10.84
N GLN A 37 -8.65 11.73 -11.62
CA GLN A 37 -7.72 10.69 -12.05
C GLN A 37 -7.61 10.69 -13.57
N GLU A 38 -6.40 10.44 -14.07
CA GLU A 38 -6.13 10.19 -15.48
C GLU A 38 -5.73 8.74 -15.67
N ILE A 39 -6.21 8.12 -16.75
CA ILE A 39 -5.88 6.76 -17.19
C ILE A 39 -5.53 6.83 -18.67
N ARG A 40 -4.35 6.33 -19.04
CA ARG A 40 -3.88 6.19 -20.42
C ARG A 40 -3.92 4.72 -20.79
N ASP A 41 -4.67 4.40 -21.84
CA ASP A 41 -4.86 3.04 -22.37
C ASP A 41 -4.73 3.05 -23.90
N ARG A 42 -3.48 3.07 -24.37
CA ARG A 42 -3.07 2.83 -25.76
C ARG A 42 -3.98 3.48 -26.81
N GLY A 43 -3.85 4.78 -27.03
CA GLY A 43 -4.66 5.56 -27.97
C GLY A 43 -5.91 6.19 -27.35
N LEU A 44 -6.20 5.91 -26.08
CA LEU A 44 -7.30 6.45 -25.30
C LEU A 44 -6.77 7.08 -24.00
N THR A 45 -7.19 8.30 -23.70
CA THR A 45 -7.04 8.92 -22.38
C THR A 45 -8.42 9.07 -21.76
N LEU A 46 -8.60 8.50 -20.57
CA LEU A 46 -9.77 8.69 -19.73
C LEU A 46 -9.41 9.61 -18.58
N ARG A 47 -10.28 10.59 -18.33
CA ARG A 47 -10.28 11.40 -17.12
C ARG A 47 -11.52 11.07 -16.33
N THR A 48 -11.35 10.57 -15.11
CA THR A 48 -12.43 10.21 -14.19
C THR A 48 -12.42 11.18 -13.02
N GLU A 49 -13.50 11.92 -12.84
CA GLU A 49 -13.63 12.96 -11.82
C GLU A 49 -14.85 12.69 -10.97
N PHE A 50 -14.78 12.99 -9.67
CA PHE A 50 -15.94 12.95 -8.80
C PHE A 50 -16.01 14.15 -7.87
N VAL A 51 -17.23 14.49 -7.46
CA VAL A 51 -17.52 15.42 -6.37
C VAL A 51 -18.60 14.81 -5.48
N LYS A 52 -18.47 14.98 -4.16
CA LYS A 52 -19.46 14.64 -3.14
C LYS A 52 -20.01 15.89 -2.49
N ARG A 53 -21.32 15.94 -2.31
CA ARG A 53 -22.03 17.02 -1.62
C ARG A 53 -22.71 16.45 -0.37
N PRO A 54 -22.22 16.76 0.84
CA PRO A 54 -22.86 16.28 2.07
C PRO A 54 -24.25 16.91 2.23
N GLY A 55 -25.17 16.16 2.84
CA GLY A 55 -26.52 16.60 3.15
C GLY A 55 -27.45 15.42 3.44
N GLY A 56 -28.66 15.72 3.93
CA GLY A 56 -29.58 14.69 4.41
C GLY A 56 -29.03 13.88 5.59
N GLU A 57 -29.57 12.69 5.78
CA GLU A 57 -29.27 11.81 6.93
C GLU A 57 -28.39 10.61 6.54
N HIS A 58 -28.12 10.41 5.24
CA HIS A 58 -27.45 9.21 4.71
C HIS A 58 -26.22 9.54 3.84
N GLY A 59 -25.42 10.54 4.24
CA GLY A 59 -24.13 10.86 3.61
C GLY A 59 -24.17 11.77 2.37
N GLY A 60 -25.36 12.08 1.85
CA GLY A 60 -25.56 13.09 0.79
C GLY A 60 -25.46 12.54 -0.64
N ASP A 61 -25.05 13.41 -1.56
CA ASP A 61 -25.03 13.16 -3.00
C ASP A 61 -23.61 13.02 -3.53
N TRP A 62 -23.45 12.35 -4.68
CA TRP A 62 -22.19 12.35 -5.42
C TRP A 62 -22.41 12.32 -6.92
N SER A 63 -21.41 12.76 -7.68
CA SER A 63 -21.48 12.73 -9.14
C SER A 63 -20.13 12.43 -9.75
N TRP A 64 -20.15 11.65 -10.83
CA TRP A 64 -18.99 11.29 -11.63
C TRP A 64 -19.06 11.95 -12.99
N ARG A 65 -17.90 12.38 -13.49
CA ARG A 65 -17.68 12.77 -14.88
C ARG A 65 -16.57 11.92 -15.46
N VAL A 66 -16.87 11.24 -16.57
CA VAL A 66 -15.88 10.47 -17.34
C VAL A 66 -15.72 11.14 -18.70
N THR A 67 -14.53 11.68 -18.95
CA THR A 67 -14.16 12.26 -20.24
C THR A 67 -13.18 11.34 -20.94
N ALA A 68 -13.49 10.95 -22.18
CA ALA A 68 -12.65 10.09 -23.00
C ALA A 68 -12.15 10.87 -24.22
N ARG A 69 -10.83 10.86 -24.45
CA ARG A 69 -10.17 11.55 -25.55
C ARG A 69 -9.23 10.60 -26.31
N PRO A 70 -9.02 10.80 -27.62
CA PRO A 70 -7.98 10.09 -28.34
C PRO A 70 -6.60 10.67 -27.95
N GLU A 71 -5.58 9.82 -27.79
CA GLU A 71 -4.20 10.30 -27.53
C GLU A 71 -3.58 11.00 -28.76
N SER A 72 -4.10 10.73 -29.95
CA SER A 72 -3.63 11.33 -31.20
C SER A 72 -4.81 11.80 -32.06
N PRO A 73 -4.69 12.95 -32.76
CA PRO A 73 -5.79 13.53 -33.53
C PRO A 73 -6.41 12.58 -34.58
N GLY A 74 -5.63 11.64 -35.12
CA GLY A 74 -6.10 10.66 -36.12
C GLY A 74 -7.12 9.63 -35.61
N ASN A 75 -7.31 9.50 -34.28
CA ASN A 75 -8.17 8.47 -33.67
C ASN A 75 -9.58 8.96 -33.29
N GLN A 76 -9.99 10.17 -33.69
CA GLN A 76 -11.30 10.74 -33.34
C GLN A 76 -12.48 9.86 -33.76
N THR A 77 -12.36 9.07 -34.82
CA THR A 77 -13.46 8.17 -35.22
C THR A 77 -13.52 6.89 -34.39
N SER A 78 -12.59 6.64 -33.45
CA SER A 78 -12.55 5.41 -32.66
C SER A 78 -13.79 5.27 -31.78
N LEU A 79 -14.32 4.05 -31.71
CA LEU A 79 -15.50 3.74 -30.90
C LEU A 79 -15.05 3.23 -29.53
N VAL A 80 -15.66 3.75 -28.47
CA VAL A 80 -15.41 3.37 -27.08
C VAL A 80 -16.73 2.99 -26.43
N SER A 81 -16.70 2.00 -25.53
CA SER A 81 -17.79 1.72 -24.61
C SER A 81 -17.36 2.05 -23.19
N LEU A 82 -18.17 2.86 -22.52
CA LEU A 82 -18.08 3.11 -21.09
C LEU A 82 -19.20 2.31 -20.42
N LEU A 83 -18.85 1.58 -19.36
CA LEU A 83 -19.78 0.73 -18.63
C LEU A 83 -19.80 1.17 -17.17
N PHE A 84 -20.98 1.55 -16.69
CA PHE A 84 -21.24 1.98 -15.32
C PHE A 84 -22.16 0.95 -14.68
N TYR A 85 -21.87 0.55 -13.44
CA TYR A 85 -22.67 -0.48 -12.78
C TYR A 85 -22.98 -0.11 -11.34
N VAL A 86 -24.04 -0.72 -10.82
CA VAL A 86 -24.41 -0.76 -9.41
C VAL A 86 -24.70 -2.22 -9.07
N ALA A 87 -24.22 -2.66 -7.90
CA ALA A 87 -24.44 -4.03 -7.44
C ALA A 87 -24.82 -4.04 -5.96
N THR A 88 -25.73 -4.94 -5.56
CA THR A 88 -25.98 -5.23 -4.14
C THR A 88 -24.89 -6.15 -3.58
N ASN A 89 -24.64 -6.04 -2.28
CA ASN A 89 -23.77 -6.95 -1.53
C ASN A 89 -24.56 -7.51 -0.35
N GLY A 90 -25.27 -8.62 -0.56
CA GLY A 90 -26.10 -9.28 0.46
C GLY A 90 -27.44 -8.61 0.79
N GLN A 91 -27.48 -7.28 0.95
CA GLN A 91 -28.70 -6.52 1.29
C GLN A 91 -29.05 -5.41 0.28
N GLY A 92 -30.27 -4.88 0.42
CA GLY A 92 -30.80 -3.79 -0.39
C GLY A 92 -31.55 -4.23 -1.65
N THR A 93 -32.21 -3.28 -2.31
CA THR A 93 -32.96 -3.50 -3.54
C THR A 93 -32.55 -2.52 -4.62
N LEU A 94 -32.58 -2.97 -5.87
CA LEU A 94 -32.30 -2.16 -7.05
C LEU A 94 -33.42 -2.34 -8.07
N GLN A 95 -33.98 -1.23 -8.54
CA GLN A 95 -35.02 -1.22 -9.55
C GLN A 95 -34.54 -0.43 -10.79
N PRO A 96 -34.34 -1.10 -11.94
CA PRO A 96 -33.91 -0.43 -13.17
C PRO A 96 -35.07 0.31 -13.85
N HIS A 97 -34.78 1.50 -14.37
CA HIS A 97 -35.69 2.28 -15.23
C HIS A 97 -35.09 2.35 -16.64
N VAL A 98 -35.64 1.56 -17.57
CA VAL A 98 -35.10 1.38 -18.92
C VAL A 98 -36.02 2.01 -19.97
N GLU A 99 -35.44 2.84 -20.84
CA GLU A 99 -36.10 3.35 -22.05
C GLU A 99 -35.47 2.69 -23.28
N ASN A 100 -36.24 1.86 -24.00
CA ASN A 100 -35.75 0.98 -25.06
C ASN A 100 -34.63 0.05 -24.55
N THR A 101 -33.37 0.33 -24.89
CA THR A 101 -32.19 -0.42 -24.42
C THR A 101 -31.34 0.36 -23.42
N ARG A 102 -31.68 1.63 -23.15
CA ARG A 102 -30.94 2.54 -22.28
C ARG A 102 -31.45 2.42 -20.85
N LEU A 103 -30.60 1.95 -19.94
CA LEU A 103 -30.83 2.10 -18.50
C LEU A 103 -30.69 3.59 -18.13
N VAL A 104 -31.80 4.28 -17.89
CA VAL A 104 -31.82 5.73 -17.63
C VAL A 104 -31.46 6.04 -16.19
N SER A 105 -32.05 5.29 -15.26
CA SER A 105 -31.77 5.41 -13.84
C SER A 105 -31.96 4.08 -13.11
N VAL A 106 -31.47 4.02 -11.88
CA VAL A 106 -31.72 2.95 -10.92
C VAL A 106 -32.18 3.60 -9.62
N THR A 107 -33.39 3.28 -9.19
CA THR A 107 -33.83 3.59 -7.83
C THR A 107 -33.48 2.43 -6.93
N GLY A 108 -33.01 2.70 -5.72
CA GLY A 108 -32.68 1.63 -4.78
C GLY A 108 -32.93 2.01 -3.33
N THR A 109 -32.82 0.99 -2.48
CA THR A 109 -32.88 1.11 -1.03
C THR A 109 -31.85 0.23 -0.37
N SER A 110 -31.26 0.69 0.72
CA SER A 110 -30.55 -0.16 1.69
C SER A 110 -30.82 0.35 3.10
N GLU A 111 -30.47 -0.45 4.11
CA GLU A 111 -30.63 -0.05 5.51
C GLU A 111 -29.85 1.22 5.84
N GLU A 112 -28.59 1.31 5.40
CA GLU A 112 -27.69 2.42 5.72
C GLU A 112 -27.90 3.67 4.84
N LEU A 113 -28.25 3.49 3.56
CA LEU A 113 -28.37 4.61 2.61
C LEU A 113 -29.81 5.15 2.49
N GLY A 114 -30.79 4.43 3.04
CA GLY A 114 -32.21 4.69 2.79
C GLY A 114 -32.53 4.61 1.29
N HIS A 115 -33.51 5.41 0.85
CA HIS A 115 -33.86 5.53 -0.57
C HIS A 115 -32.80 6.35 -1.32
N PHE A 116 -32.48 5.94 -2.56
CA PHE A 116 -31.59 6.69 -3.44
C PHE A 116 -31.96 6.53 -4.92
N ASN A 117 -31.44 7.43 -5.76
CA ASN A 117 -31.56 7.38 -7.22
C ASN A 117 -30.20 7.58 -7.89
N ILE A 118 -29.84 6.70 -8.82
CA ILE A 118 -28.66 6.82 -9.69
C ILE A 118 -29.15 7.13 -11.09
N THR A 119 -28.68 8.22 -11.71
CA THR A 119 -29.06 8.62 -13.07
C THR A 119 -27.87 8.57 -14.02
N PHE A 120 -28.03 7.91 -15.16
CA PHE A 120 -27.05 7.83 -16.24
C PHE A 120 -27.38 8.86 -17.32
N HIS A 121 -26.67 10.00 -17.30
CA HIS A 121 -26.96 11.12 -18.20
C HIS A 121 -26.55 10.82 -19.65
N LYS A 122 -27.23 11.46 -20.60
CA LYS A 122 -26.88 11.31 -22.02
C LYS A 122 -25.47 11.87 -22.26
N PRO A 123 -24.65 11.22 -23.11
CA PRO A 123 -23.31 11.69 -23.40
C PRO A 123 -23.35 13.03 -24.14
N THR A 124 -22.32 13.81 -23.90
CA THR A 124 -22.09 15.08 -24.59
C THR A 124 -20.73 15.07 -25.30
N THR A 125 -20.43 16.12 -26.07
CA THR A 125 -19.06 16.42 -26.51
C THR A 125 -18.15 16.59 -25.29
N ASP A 126 -16.83 16.62 -25.46
CA ASP A 126 -15.93 16.82 -24.32
C ASP A 126 -16.03 18.24 -23.71
N THR A 127 -16.37 19.26 -24.53
CA THR A 127 -16.83 20.59 -24.05
C THR A 127 -18.17 20.49 -23.31
N GLY A 128 -18.96 19.53 -23.73
CA GLY A 128 -20.30 19.16 -23.30
C GLY A 128 -21.35 20.25 -23.43
N GLU A 129 -21.23 20.99 -24.52
CA GLU A 129 -22.22 21.94 -25.03
C GLU A 129 -23.30 21.23 -25.88
N ALA A 130 -22.93 20.12 -26.53
CA ALA A 130 -23.82 19.40 -27.44
C ALA A 130 -23.94 17.91 -27.07
N LEU A 131 -25.11 17.33 -27.32
CA LEU A 131 -25.34 15.89 -27.16
C LEU A 131 -24.58 15.09 -28.22
N SER A 132 -23.98 13.99 -27.79
CA SER A 132 -23.31 13.03 -28.68
C SER A 132 -24.26 11.90 -29.06
N TYR A 133 -24.20 11.45 -30.31
CA TYR A 133 -24.89 10.22 -30.71
C TYR A 133 -24.22 9.02 -30.01
N ALA A 134 -25.03 8.19 -29.36
CA ALA A 134 -24.58 6.99 -28.68
C ALA A 134 -25.57 5.82 -28.86
N SER A 135 -25.03 4.62 -28.81
CA SER A 135 -25.78 3.38 -28.70
C SER A 135 -25.73 2.87 -27.27
N TYR A 136 -26.85 2.32 -26.79
CA TYR A 136 -27.00 1.91 -25.39
C TYR A 136 -27.34 0.43 -25.28
N ASN A 137 -26.76 -0.21 -24.27
CA ASN A 137 -27.07 -1.56 -23.83
C ASN A 137 -27.15 -1.56 -22.30
N HIS A 138 -27.82 -2.54 -21.73
CA HIS A 138 -27.80 -2.76 -20.30
C HIS A 138 -27.72 -4.25 -20.00
N LEU A 139 -27.24 -4.57 -18.79
CA LEU A 139 -27.24 -5.92 -18.25
C LEU A 139 -27.94 -5.89 -16.89
N ASP A 140 -28.91 -6.78 -16.74
CA ASP A 140 -29.51 -7.13 -15.46
C ASP A 140 -29.11 -8.58 -15.19
N ALA A 141 -28.24 -8.80 -14.21
CA ALA A 141 -27.65 -10.10 -13.94
C ALA A 141 -27.55 -10.40 -12.45
N ARG A 142 -27.57 -11.68 -12.12
CA ARG A 142 -27.26 -12.20 -10.79
C ARG A 142 -25.82 -12.70 -10.78
N SER A 143 -25.06 -12.33 -9.75
CA SER A 143 -23.65 -12.70 -9.59
C SER A 143 -23.45 -13.47 -8.28
N PRO A 144 -22.56 -14.49 -8.27
CA PRO A 144 -22.17 -15.18 -7.03
C PRO A 144 -21.57 -14.24 -5.98
N GLY A 145 -20.95 -13.13 -6.39
CA GLY A 145 -20.40 -12.10 -5.49
C GLY A 145 -19.64 -11.02 -6.25
N LEU A 146 -19.26 -9.95 -5.56
CA LEU A 146 -18.60 -8.78 -6.17
C LEU A 146 -17.27 -9.14 -6.89
N HIS A 147 -16.53 -10.11 -6.36
CA HIS A 147 -15.28 -10.60 -6.95
C HIS A 147 -15.44 -11.23 -8.35
N ARG A 148 -16.68 -11.56 -8.78
CA ARG A 148 -16.99 -12.19 -10.07
C ARG A 148 -17.57 -11.26 -11.12
N LEU A 149 -17.77 -9.98 -10.82
CA LEU A 149 -18.46 -9.04 -11.73
C LEU A 149 -17.76 -8.93 -13.10
N THR A 150 -16.44 -8.95 -13.15
CA THR A 150 -15.68 -8.90 -14.41
C THR A 150 -16.03 -10.09 -15.33
N ASP A 151 -16.15 -11.29 -14.77
CA ASP A 151 -16.39 -12.52 -15.51
C ASP A 151 -17.85 -12.59 -16.00
N VAL A 152 -18.79 -12.14 -15.16
CA VAL A 152 -20.20 -11.97 -15.54
C VAL A 152 -20.33 -11.00 -16.73
N VAL A 153 -19.67 -9.84 -16.67
CA VAL A 153 -19.71 -8.89 -17.78
C VAL A 153 -19.07 -9.46 -19.03
N LYS A 154 -17.86 -10.04 -18.93
CA LYS A 154 -17.15 -10.64 -20.08
C LYS A 154 -17.97 -11.72 -20.78
N SER A 155 -18.59 -12.61 -20.02
CA SER A 155 -19.41 -13.70 -20.57
C SER A 155 -20.72 -13.21 -21.20
N SER A 156 -21.21 -12.02 -20.81
CA SER A 156 -22.38 -11.39 -21.45
C SER A 156 -22.08 -10.64 -22.76
N LEU A 157 -20.81 -10.41 -23.11
CA LEU A 157 -20.45 -9.59 -24.27
C LEU A 157 -20.73 -10.30 -25.59
N SER A 158 -21.42 -9.62 -26.51
CA SER A 158 -21.75 -10.09 -27.86
C SER A 158 -21.38 -9.05 -28.91
N ASN A 159 -20.88 -9.47 -30.08
CA ASN A 159 -20.48 -8.59 -31.19
C ASN A 159 -21.57 -8.37 -32.25
N ARG A 160 -22.82 -8.77 -31.94
CA ARG A 160 -23.96 -8.69 -32.87
C ARG A 160 -24.50 -7.28 -33.09
N PHE A 161 -24.14 -6.34 -32.22
CA PHE A 161 -24.69 -4.98 -32.23
C PHE A 161 -24.02 -4.10 -33.27
N VAL A 162 -24.78 -3.14 -33.81
CA VAL A 162 -24.33 -2.22 -34.86
C VAL A 162 -24.50 -0.79 -34.41
N TYR A 163 -23.39 -0.05 -34.36
CA TYR A 163 -23.36 1.39 -34.15
C TYR A 163 -23.64 2.08 -35.49
N ALA A 164 -24.68 2.92 -35.53
CA ALA A 164 -25.19 3.55 -36.75
C ALA A 164 -25.47 5.04 -36.52
N ALA A 165 -24.41 5.82 -36.29
CA ALA A 165 -24.52 7.28 -36.19
C ALA A 165 -25.12 7.89 -37.47
N PRO A 166 -26.00 8.92 -37.37
CA PRO A 166 -26.56 9.59 -38.54
C PRO A 166 -25.47 10.08 -39.50
N GLY A 167 -25.56 9.69 -40.77
CA GLY A 167 -24.58 10.05 -41.80
C GLY A 167 -23.20 9.37 -41.68
N GLY A 168 -22.99 8.50 -40.68
CA GLY A 168 -21.73 7.78 -40.46
C GLY A 168 -21.75 6.32 -40.94
N PRO A 169 -20.57 5.67 -41.03
CA PRO A 169 -20.49 4.25 -41.39
C PRO A 169 -21.05 3.37 -40.25
N LYS A 170 -21.80 2.34 -40.64
CA LYS A 170 -22.26 1.29 -39.73
C LYS A 170 -21.07 0.44 -39.27
N ARG A 171 -20.93 0.24 -37.97
CA ARG A 171 -19.80 -0.51 -37.37
C ARG A 171 -20.30 -1.49 -36.33
N ARG A 172 -19.82 -2.73 -36.38
CA ARG A 172 -20.10 -3.71 -35.33
C ARG A 172 -19.34 -3.36 -34.06
N TYR A 173 -19.92 -3.66 -32.91
CA TYR A 173 -19.29 -3.43 -31.61
C TYR A 173 -19.71 -4.50 -30.61
N PHE A 174 -18.87 -4.72 -29.60
CA PHE A 174 -19.14 -5.60 -28.47
C PHE A 174 -20.02 -4.88 -27.46
N ALA A 175 -21.15 -5.48 -27.10
CA ALA A 175 -22.00 -4.96 -26.05
C ALA A 175 -22.52 -6.07 -25.14
N VAL A 176 -22.85 -5.70 -23.92
CA VAL A 176 -23.54 -6.59 -22.99
C VAL A 176 -24.90 -6.98 -23.56
N ASP A 177 -25.22 -8.25 -23.34
CA ASP A 177 -26.42 -8.90 -23.84
C ASP A 177 -27.07 -9.71 -22.71
N THR A 178 -27.34 -11.00 -22.92
CA THR A 178 -27.88 -11.87 -21.88
C THR A 178 -26.74 -12.62 -21.19
N TYR A 179 -26.65 -12.53 -19.86
CA TYR A 179 -25.81 -13.43 -19.08
C TYR A 179 -26.49 -14.79 -18.92
N ARG A 180 -25.75 -15.88 -19.18
CA ARG A 180 -26.14 -17.25 -18.84
C ARG A 180 -25.07 -17.81 -17.91
N ALA A 181 -25.47 -18.52 -16.87
CA ALA A 181 -24.54 -19.10 -15.90
C ALA A 181 -23.44 -19.92 -16.61
N LEU A 182 -22.21 -19.81 -16.11
CA LEU A 182 -21.04 -20.46 -16.70
C LEU A 182 -21.19 -22.00 -16.62
N PRO A 183 -20.93 -22.75 -17.70
CA PRO A 183 -21.03 -24.21 -17.67
C PRO A 183 -20.00 -24.83 -16.71
N GLY A 184 -20.46 -25.67 -15.77
CA GLY A 184 -19.59 -26.47 -14.91
C GLY A 184 -19.23 -25.85 -13.55
N GLU A 185 -19.76 -24.67 -13.20
CA GLU A 185 -19.66 -24.16 -11.82
C GLU A 185 -20.82 -24.72 -10.97
N PRO A 186 -20.58 -25.10 -9.70
CA PRO A 186 -21.65 -25.50 -8.80
C PRO A 186 -22.67 -24.37 -8.68
N GLU A 187 -23.97 -24.72 -8.62
CA GLU A 187 -25.05 -23.75 -8.36
C GLU A 187 -24.83 -23.11 -6.97
N GLN A 188 -24.12 -21.98 -6.95
CA GLN A 188 -24.07 -21.09 -5.80
C GLN A 188 -25.24 -20.12 -5.89
N GLU A 189 -25.97 -19.94 -4.79
CA GLU A 189 -27.01 -18.93 -4.74
C GLU A 189 -26.41 -17.54 -4.98
N PRO A 190 -26.94 -16.75 -5.93
CA PRO A 190 -26.38 -15.46 -6.25
C PRO A 190 -26.56 -14.47 -5.10
N GLN A 191 -25.45 -13.92 -4.60
CA GLN A 191 -25.42 -12.98 -3.48
C GLN A 191 -25.57 -11.51 -3.92
N SER A 192 -25.34 -11.22 -5.20
CA SER A 192 -25.34 -9.86 -5.75
C SER A 192 -26.28 -9.72 -6.93
N HIS A 193 -27.04 -8.62 -6.96
CA HIS A 193 -27.79 -8.14 -8.12
C HIS A 193 -26.98 -7.07 -8.84
N LEU A 194 -26.54 -7.34 -10.07
CA LEU A 194 -25.79 -6.43 -10.92
C LEU A 194 -26.72 -5.75 -11.93
N LEU A 195 -26.77 -4.43 -11.89
CA LEU A 195 -27.31 -3.60 -12.97
C LEU A 195 -26.18 -2.81 -13.62
N LEU A 196 -26.02 -2.96 -14.93
CA LEU A 196 -24.97 -2.29 -15.69
C LEU A 196 -25.57 -1.51 -16.86
N HIS A 197 -25.15 -0.26 -16.99
CA HIS A 197 -25.39 0.62 -18.13
C HIS A 197 -24.15 0.66 -19.03
N GLN A 198 -24.30 0.31 -20.30
CA GLN A 198 -23.27 0.48 -21.32
C GLN A 198 -23.67 1.59 -22.30
N VAL A 199 -22.77 2.55 -22.49
CA VAL A 199 -22.88 3.62 -23.51
C VAL A 199 -21.71 3.52 -24.49
N THR A 200 -22.03 3.44 -25.78
CA THR A 200 -21.05 3.24 -26.85
C THR A 200 -21.11 4.39 -27.84
N LEU A 201 -19.98 5.05 -28.08
CA LEU A 201 -19.90 6.32 -28.82
C LEU A 201 -18.49 6.60 -29.37
N THR A 202 -18.38 7.58 -30.25
CA THR A 202 -17.09 8.03 -30.80
C THR A 202 -16.39 9.01 -29.88
N LEU A 203 -15.07 9.05 -29.97
CA LEU A 203 -14.24 10.03 -29.26
C LEU A 203 -14.23 11.40 -29.97
N PRO A 204 -13.91 12.50 -29.27
CA PRO A 204 -13.91 12.62 -27.82
C PRO A 204 -15.34 12.68 -27.26
N CYS A 205 -15.54 12.22 -26.03
CA CYS A 205 -16.87 12.23 -25.41
C CYS A 205 -16.83 12.44 -23.90
N ARG A 206 -17.95 12.88 -23.33
CA ARG A 206 -18.15 13.06 -21.89
C ARG A 206 -19.44 12.41 -21.44
N VAL A 207 -19.38 11.66 -20.33
CA VAL A 207 -20.55 11.02 -19.68
C VAL A 207 -20.56 11.40 -18.21
N GLU A 208 -21.75 11.68 -17.68
CA GLU A 208 -21.95 12.01 -16.27
C GLU A 208 -22.94 11.04 -15.62
N VAL A 209 -22.68 10.72 -14.35
CA VAL A 209 -23.53 9.87 -13.52
C VAL A 209 -23.75 10.57 -12.19
N THR A 210 -25.00 10.65 -11.75
CA THR A 210 -25.35 11.29 -10.47
C THR A 210 -25.96 10.25 -9.54
N PHE A 211 -25.55 10.27 -8.28
CA PHE A 211 -26.24 9.61 -7.17
C PHE A 211 -26.86 10.67 -6.28
N GLU A 212 -28.12 10.46 -5.95
CA GLU A 212 -28.94 11.38 -5.20
C GLU A 212 -29.62 10.64 -4.05
N SER A 213 -29.30 11.03 -2.81
CA SER A 213 -29.91 10.48 -1.61
C SER A 213 -31.35 10.98 -1.46
N GLY A 214 -32.26 10.09 -1.07
CA GLY A 214 -33.66 10.42 -0.83
C GLY A 214 -33.88 11.24 0.45
N SER A 215 -32.94 11.23 1.39
CA SER A 215 -33.04 12.03 2.62
C SER A 215 -32.55 13.48 2.45
N PHE A 216 -31.93 13.82 1.32
CA PHE A 216 -31.46 15.18 1.06
C PHE A 216 -32.54 16.05 0.39
N ALA A 217 -33.63 16.30 1.11
CA ALA A 217 -34.80 17.04 0.60
C ALA A 217 -34.50 18.50 0.20
N GLU A 218 -33.58 19.16 0.92
CA GLU A 218 -33.24 20.57 0.71
C GLU A 218 -32.08 20.77 -0.30
N ARG A 219 -31.82 19.80 -1.18
CA ARG A 219 -30.69 19.93 -2.13
C ARG A 219 -30.86 21.17 -3.02
N PRO A 220 -29.82 22.00 -3.22
CA PRO A 220 -29.91 23.20 -4.07
C PRO A 220 -30.19 22.90 -5.55
N GLY A 221 -29.88 21.69 -6.01
CA GLY A 221 -30.05 21.21 -7.38
C GLY A 221 -29.10 20.05 -7.69
N SER A 222 -29.28 19.37 -8.82
CA SER A 222 -28.46 18.22 -9.21
C SER A 222 -27.03 18.63 -9.55
N LEU A 223 -26.06 17.82 -9.12
CA LEU A 223 -24.62 18.03 -9.31
C LEU A 223 -24.16 17.56 -10.71
N VAL A 224 -24.64 18.23 -11.76
CA VAL A 224 -24.46 17.83 -13.16
C VAL A 224 -24.10 19.04 -14.04
N GLY A 225 -23.45 18.82 -15.18
CA GLY A 225 -23.18 19.84 -16.19
C GLY A 225 -22.37 21.04 -15.68
N ALA A 226 -22.92 22.25 -15.78
CA ALA A 226 -22.25 23.48 -15.36
C ALA A 226 -22.01 23.50 -13.84
N VAL A 227 -22.99 23.06 -13.04
CA VAL A 227 -22.90 23.01 -11.57
C VAL A 227 -21.73 22.11 -11.14
N LEU A 228 -21.62 20.92 -11.72
CA LEU A 228 -20.49 20.01 -11.44
C LEU A 228 -19.14 20.64 -11.85
N SER A 229 -19.10 21.39 -12.94
CA SER A 229 -17.87 22.04 -13.41
C SER A 229 -17.39 23.14 -12.47
N GLU A 230 -18.32 23.93 -11.94
CA GLU A 230 -18.04 24.99 -10.97
C GLU A 230 -17.56 24.41 -9.64
N GLU A 231 -18.24 23.39 -9.12
CA GLU A 231 -17.86 22.70 -7.88
C GLU A 231 -16.47 22.04 -8.01
N LEU A 232 -16.20 21.34 -9.13
CA LEU A 232 -14.88 20.78 -9.42
C LEU A 232 -13.78 21.86 -9.40
N ALA A 233 -14.02 23.01 -10.05
CA ALA A 233 -13.04 24.10 -10.08
C ALA A 233 -12.78 24.67 -8.67
N GLY A 234 -13.85 24.84 -7.86
CA GLY A 234 -13.74 25.26 -6.47
C GLY A 234 -12.93 24.29 -5.62
N HIS A 235 -13.18 22.99 -5.76
CA HIS A 235 -12.43 21.94 -5.06
C HIS A 235 -10.97 21.87 -5.47
N VAL A 236 -10.66 21.98 -6.76
CA VAL A 236 -9.27 22.06 -7.25
C VAL A 236 -8.54 23.23 -6.62
N ALA A 237 -9.11 24.43 -6.65
CA ALA A 237 -8.50 25.62 -6.07
C ALA A 237 -8.30 25.47 -4.54
N ALA A 238 -9.28 24.90 -3.83
CA ALA A 238 -9.17 24.65 -2.40
C ALA A 238 -8.08 23.62 -2.06
N PHE A 239 -7.96 22.55 -2.85
CA PHE A 239 -6.91 21.55 -2.70
C PHE A 239 -5.52 22.15 -2.92
N GLU A 240 -5.34 22.92 -3.99
CA GLU A 240 -4.05 23.52 -4.30
C GLU A 240 -3.58 24.48 -3.21
N ARG A 241 -4.50 25.29 -2.67
CA ARG A 241 -4.22 26.16 -1.53
C ARG A 241 -3.84 25.36 -0.29
N ARG A 242 -4.66 24.36 0.11
CA ARG A 242 -4.38 23.52 1.28
C ARG A 242 -3.05 22.78 1.14
N PHE A 243 -2.73 22.27 -0.05
CA PHE A 243 -1.47 21.57 -0.31
C PHE A 243 -0.25 22.48 -0.09
N GLU A 244 -0.29 23.72 -0.56
CA GLU A 244 0.80 24.66 -0.31
C GLU A 244 0.85 25.09 1.16
N GLU A 245 -0.30 25.27 1.82
CA GLU A 245 -0.35 25.57 3.26
C GLU A 245 0.24 24.44 4.10
N THR A 246 -0.04 23.18 3.75
CA THR A 246 0.45 22.00 4.48
C THR A 246 1.93 21.75 4.24
N PHE A 247 2.40 21.72 2.97
CA PHE A 247 3.75 21.24 2.63
C PHE A 247 4.72 22.33 2.16
N SER A 248 4.24 23.54 1.86
CA SER A 248 5.06 24.71 1.50
C SER A 248 6.09 24.47 0.38
N LEU A 249 5.77 23.61 -0.60
CA LEU A 249 6.75 23.19 -1.60
C LEU A 249 7.13 24.33 -2.55
N ALA A 250 6.19 25.20 -2.93
CA ALA A 250 6.50 26.36 -3.76
C ALA A 250 7.42 27.33 -3.02
N ARG A 251 7.14 27.61 -1.74
CA ARG A 251 8.00 28.43 -0.88
C ARG A 251 9.41 27.85 -0.70
N LYS A 252 9.53 26.53 -0.70
CA LYS A 252 10.82 25.80 -0.66
C LYS A 252 11.54 25.71 -2.00
N GLY A 253 11.03 26.35 -3.05
CA GLY A 253 11.70 26.47 -4.35
C GLY A 253 11.51 25.28 -5.29
N PHE A 254 10.56 24.37 -5.01
CA PHE A 254 10.25 23.28 -5.94
C PHE A 254 9.52 23.80 -7.19
N THR A 255 9.91 23.27 -8.36
CA THR A 255 9.30 23.65 -9.64
C THR A 255 7.83 23.24 -9.73
N PRO A 256 7.00 23.89 -10.58
CA PRO A 256 5.60 23.48 -10.77
C PRO A 256 5.42 22.01 -11.15
N GLN A 257 6.36 21.43 -11.90
CA GLN A 257 6.36 20.01 -12.28
C GLN A 257 6.58 19.11 -11.05
N GLN A 258 7.54 19.47 -10.18
CA GLN A 258 7.81 18.73 -8.94
C GLN A 258 6.65 18.86 -7.95
N GLN A 259 6.00 20.02 -7.88
CA GLN A 259 4.78 20.20 -7.09
C GLN A 259 3.64 19.31 -7.60
N ARG A 260 3.44 19.21 -8.92
CA ARG A 260 2.45 18.27 -9.50
C ARG A 260 2.75 16.82 -9.16
N PHE A 261 4.03 16.42 -9.22
CA PHE A 261 4.47 15.10 -8.78
C PHE A 261 4.10 14.82 -7.32
N ALA A 262 4.40 15.76 -6.41
CA ALA A 262 4.08 15.61 -4.99
C ALA A 262 2.56 15.58 -4.71
N LYS A 263 1.78 16.43 -5.39
CA LYS A 263 0.31 16.39 -5.36
C LYS A 263 -0.23 15.04 -5.81
N ALA A 264 0.30 14.48 -6.90
CA ALA A 264 -0.09 13.17 -7.39
C ALA A 264 0.30 12.03 -6.43
N ALA A 265 1.47 12.10 -5.78
CA ALA A 265 1.89 11.12 -4.79
C ALA A 265 0.94 11.06 -3.58
N LEU A 266 0.61 12.22 -2.98
CA LEU A 266 -0.41 12.30 -1.93
C LEU A 266 -1.78 11.83 -2.41
N SER A 267 -2.21 12.29 -3.59
CA SER A 267 -3.53 11.97 -4.13
C SER A 267 -3.70 10.49 -4.42
N ASN A 268 -2.64 9.79 -4.86
CA ASN A 268 -2.70 8.35 -5.08
C ASN A 268 -2.71 7.56 -3.76
N MET A 269 -2.01 8.02 -2.71
CA MET A 269 -2.12 7.42 -1.38
C MET A 269 -3.55 7.56 -0.84
N MET A 270 -4.12 8.77 -0.91
CA MET A 270 -5.50 9.05 -0.51
C MET A 270 -6.51 8.24 -1.31
N GLY A 271 -6.41 8.28 -2.64
CA GLY A 271 -7.30 7.54 -3.53
C GLY A 271 -7.00 6.04 -3.60
N GLY A 272 -6.05 5.54 -2.81
CA GLY A 272 -5.80 4.12 -2.56
C GLY A 272 -6.44 3.63 -1.25
N MET A 273 -6.95 4.52 -0.41
CA MET A 273 -7.65 4.12 0.81
C MET A 273 -8.91 3.32 0.48
N GLY A 274 -9.16 2.28 1.26
CA GLY A 274 -10.28 1.36 1.09
C GLY A 274 -11.00 1.10 2.40
N TYR A 275 -12.26 0.67 2.28
CA TYR A 275 -13.05 0.10 3.35
C TYR A 275 -13.28 -1.38 3.03
N PHE A 276 -12.93 -2.24 3.96
CA PHE A 276 -13.00 -3.69 3.85
C PHE A 276 -13.83 -4.24 5.00
N HIS A 277 -14.57 -5.32 4.79
CA HIS A 277 -15.34 -5.96 5.84
C HIS A 277 -15.34 -7.47 5.65
N GLY A 278 -15.11 -8.20 6.73
CA GLY A 278 -15.08 -9.66 6.70
C GLY A 278 -14.14 -10.21 7.76
N HIS A 279 -13.59 -11.39 7.53
CA HIS A 279 -12.76 -12.08 8.50
C HIS A 279 -11.45 -12.59 7.88
N SER A 280 -10.36 -12.53 8.64
CA SER A 280 -9.11 -13.21 8.29
C SER A 280 -9.22 -14.72 8.53
N ILE A 281 -8.35 -15.52 7.92
CA ILE A 281 -8.18 -16.94 8.24
C ILE A 281 -6.92 -17.12 9.07
N VAL A 282 -7.07 -17.68 10.27
CA VAL A 282 -6.00 -17.72 11.28
C VAL A 282 -5.80 -19.14 11.79
N GLN A 283 -4.54 -19.54 11.94
CA GLN A 283 -4.14 -20.73 12.70
C GLN A 283 -3.34 -20.30 13.92
N SER A 284 -3.77 -20.75 15.10
CA SER A 284 -3.08 -20.51 16.36
C SER A 284 -2.39 -21.77 16.87
N ALA A 285 -1.45 -21.61 17.81
CA ALA A 285 -0.85 -22.74 18.53
C ALA A 285 -1.89 -23.58 19.30
N HIS A 286 -3.07 -23.03 19.58
CA HIS A 286 -4.16 -23.68 20.30
C HIS A 286 -5.17 -24.39 19.40
N SER A 287 -5.13 -24.17 18.08
CA SER A 287 -6.04 -24.81 17.10
C SER A 287 -5.25 -25.54 16.02
N PRO A 288 -5.44 -26.87 15.86
CA PRO A 288 -4.74 -27.63 14.83
C PRO A 288 -5.18 -27.29 13.40
N HIS A 289 -6.32 -26.61 13.24
CA HIS A 289 -6.88 -26.26 11.93
C HIS A 289 -7.07 -24.74 11.79
N PRO A 290 -6.95 -24.20 10.56
CA PRO A 290 -7.33 -22.82 10.25
C PRO A 290 -8.79 -22.53 10.60
N LEU A 291 -9.03 -21.39 11.24
CA LEU A 291 -10.36 -20.93 11.63
C LEU A 291 -10.62 -19.51 11.13
N PRO A 292 -11.89 -19.15 10.84
CA PRO A 292 -12.26 -17.77 10.61
C PRO A 292 -12.03 -16.98 11.91
N TYR A 293 -11.33 -15.86 11.76
CA TYR A 293 -11.17 -14.86 12.82
C TYR A 293 -12.49 -14.09 13.02
N PRO A 294 -12.69 -13.35 14.13
CA PRO A 294 -13.85 -12.49 14.25
C PRO A 294 -13.98 -11.54 13.05
N GLU A 295 -15.21 -11.43 12.54
CA GLU A 295 -15.54 -10.51 11.46
C GLU A 295 -15.45 -9.06 11.95
N GLY A 296 -14.91 -8.18 11.12
CA GLY A 296 -14.81 -6.76 11.44
C GLY A 296 -14.49 -5.88 10.23
N PRO A 297 -14.73 -4.57 10.36
CA PRO A 297 -14.38 -3.59 9.35
C PRO A 297 -12.91 -3.18 9.43
N LEU A 298 -12.36 -2.73 8.31
CA LEU A 298 -11.08 -2.06 8.23
C LEU A 298 -11.16 -0.90 7.23
N PHE A 299 -10.84 0.30 7.71
CA PHE A 299 -10.63 1.47 6.87
C PHE A 299 -9.14 1.80 6.89
N THR A 300 -8.47 1.71 5.75
CA THR A 300 -7.00 1.72 5.69
C THR A 300 -6.49 2.21 4.34
N ALA A 301 -5.27 2.74 4.31
CA ALA A 301 -4.52 2.84 3.07
C ALA A 301 -4.02 1.46 2.62
N VAL A 302 -3.65 1.35 1.34
CA VAL A 302 -3.11 0.10 0.76
C VAL A 302 -1.75 0.38 0.10
N PRO A 303 -0.78 -0.55 0.15
CA PRO A 303 0.54 -0.31 -0.43
C PRO A 303 0.51 -0.07 -1.95
N SER A 304 -0.35 -0.82 -2.65
CA SER A 304 -0.54 -0.71 -4.09
C SER A 304 -1.94 -1.14 -4.50
N ARG A 305 -2.61 -0.31 -5.31
CA ARG A 305 -3.93 -0.63 -5.90
C ARG A 305 -3.89 -1.82 -6.86
N SER A 306 -2.74 -2.17 -7.42
CA SER A 306 -2.63 -3.20 -8.46
C SER A 306 -2.34 -4.60 -7.92
N PHE A 307 -1.56 -4.69 -6.85
CA PHE A 307 -1.03 -5.96 -6.36
C PHE A 307 -1.38 -6.23 -4.89
N PHE A 308 -1.49 -5.16 -4.10
CA PHE A 308 -1.73 -5.21 -2.66
C PHE A 308 -2.96 -4.37 -2.25
N PRO A 309 -4.16 -4.57 -2.83
CA PRO A 309 -5.34 -3.75 -2.53
C PRO A 309 -6.00 -4.18 -1.19
N ARG A 310 -5.22 -4.20 -0.11
CA ARG A 310 -5.60 -4.66 1.23
C ARG A 310 -4.69 -4.07 2.30
N GLY A 311 -5.09 -4.18 3.57
CA GLY A 311 -4.32 -3.66 4.70
C GLY A 311 -3.07 -4.47 5.01
N PHE A 312 -1.93 -3.78 5.22
CA PHE A 312 -0.69 -4.35 5.74
C PHE A 312 -0.24 -3.57 6.98
N LEU A 313 -0.09 -4.26 8.11
CA LEU A 313 0.02 -3.64 9.44
C LEU A 313 1.23 -2.68 9.53
N TRP A 314 2.41 -3.13 9.09
CA TRP A 314 3.61 -2.29 9.20
C TRP A 314 3.70 -1.21 8.12
N ASP A 315 3.16 -1.43 6.92
CA ASP A 315 3.05 -0.41 5.87
C ASP A 315 2.21 0.76 6.37
N GLU A 316 1.14 0.48 7.11
CA GLU A 316 0.17 1.49 7.52
C GLU A 316 0.79 2.58 8.40
N GLY A 317 1.67 2.23 9.32
CA GLY A 317 2.37 3.24 10.11
C GLY A 317 3.17 4.22 9.24
N PHE A 318 3.71 3.80 8.10
CA PHE A 318 4.37 4.69 7.14
C PHE A 318 3.36 5.50 6.31
N HIS A 319 2.22 4.90 5.92
CA HIS A 319 1.14 5.63 5.24
C HIS A 319 0.66 6.80 6.10
N GLN A 320 0.44 6.53 7.39
CA GLN A 320 -0.11 7.51 8.32
C GLN A 320 0.84 8.66 8.64
N LEU A 321 2.16 8.54 8.40
CA LEU A 321 3.06 9.71 8.53
C LEU A 321 2.68 10.81 7.54
N LEU A 322 2.38 10.45 6.29
CA LEU A 322 1.96 11.42 5.28
C LEU A 322 0.49 11.84 5.48
N LEU A 323 -0.39 10.87 5.69
CA LEU A 323 -1.82 11.14 5.81
C LEU A 323 -2.13 12.01 7.03
N ALA A 324 -1.46 11.82 8.16
CA ALA A 324 -1.68 12.62 9.36
C ALA A 324 -1.30 14.09 9.17
N ARG A 325 -0.35 14.42 8.27
CA ARG A 325 -0.02 15.82 7.94
C ARG A 325 -1.12 16.48 7.12
N TRP A 326 -1.85 15.71 6.32
CA TRP A 326 -2.99 16.21 5.56
C TRP A 326 -4.24 16.26 6.41
N ASP A 327 -4.63 15.14 7.03
CA ASP A 327 -5.87 14.99 7.81
C ASP A 327 -5.63 14.11 9.06
N PRO A 328 -5.28 14.73 10.21
CA PRO A 328 -5.06 14.00 11.46
C PRO A 328 -6.29 13.22 11.96
N ALA A 329 -7.51 13.69 11.65
CA ALA A 329 -8.73 13.02 12.09
C ALA A 329 -8.92 11.71 11.33
N LEU A 330 -8.71 11.72 10.02
CA LEU A 330 -8.70 10.53 9.19
C LEU A 330 -7.69 9.48 9.70
N SER A 331 -6.47 9.91 10.03
CA SER A 331 -5.44 9.01 10.57
C SER A 331 -5.83 8.38 11.90
N ARG A 332 -6.54 9.12 12.77
CA ARG A 332 -7.04 8.60 14.06
C ARG A 332 -8.07 7.48 13.86
N GLU A 333 -8.99 7.64 12.90
CA GLU A 333 -9.97 6.62 12.53
C GLU A 333 -9.29 5.34 12.00
N VAL A 334 -8.29 5.50 11.11
CA VAL A 334 -7.54 4.36 10.57
C VAL A 334 -6.84 3.58 11.68
N ILE A 335 -6.11 4.28 12.57
CA ILE A 335 -5.42 3.62 13.70
C ILE A 335 -6.42 2.91 14.62
N ALA A 336 -7.60 3.49 14.86
CA ALA A 336 -8.65 2.86 15.66
C ALA A 336 -9.15 1.57 15.01
N HIS A 337 -9.49 1.58 13.72
CA HIS A 337 -9.91 0.37 12.99
C HIS A 337 -8.85 -0.74 13.03
N TRP A 338 -7.57 -0.41 12.88
CA TRP A 338 -6.50 -1.41 13.01
C TRP A 338 -6.43 -2.06 14.40
N LEU A 339 -6.61 -1.26 15.46
CA LEU A 339 -6.59 -1.77 16.83
C LEU A 339 -7.88 -2.52 17.21
N ASP A 340 -8.99 -2.27 16.51
CA ASP A 340 -10.25 -3.02 16.68
C ASP A 340 -10.16 -4.45 16.13
N LEU A 341 -9.26 -4.73 15.18
CA LEU A 341 -8.98 -6.08 14.66
C LEU A 341 -8.11 -6.97 15.58
N MET A 342 -7.82 -6.50 16.78
CA MET A 342 -7.01 -7.21 17.76
C MET A 342 -7.81 -8.33 18.43
N ASN A 343 -7.20 -9.52 18.61
CA ASN A 343 -7.81 -10.55 19.46
C ASN A 343 -7.62 -10.27 20.95
N VAL A 344 -8.21 -11.12 21.78
CA VAL A 344 -8.08 -11.10 23.24
C VAL A 344 -6.65 -11.25 23.75
N GLU A 345 -5.72 -11.79 22.94
CA GLU A 345 -4.30 -11.94 23.31
C GLU A 345 -3.51 -10.66 23.06
N GLY A 346 -4.04 -9.72 22.26
CA GLY A 346 -3.32 -8.54 21.82
C GLY A 346 -2.67 -8.66 20.44
N TRP A 347 -2.95 -9.72 19.68
CA TRP A 347 -2.40 -9.91 18.33
C TRP A 347 -3.29 -9.30 17.26
N ILE A 348 -2.66 -8.75 16.21
CA ILE A 348 -3.31 -8.22 15.01
C ILE A 348 -2.69 -8.92 13.80
N PRO A 349 -3.50 -9.51 12.89
CA PRO A 349 -2.97 -10.09 11.66
C PRO A 349 -2.16 -9.07 10.84
N ARG A 350 -0.98 -9.46 10.37
CA ARG A 350 -0.07 -8.59 9.60
C ARG A 350 -0.64 -8.17 8.24
N GLU A 351 -1.48 -9.00 7.64
CA GLU A 351 -2.05 -8.83 6.32
C GLU A 351 -3.55 -9.13 6.41
N GLN A 352 -4.38 -8.14 6.09
CA GLN A 352 -5.82 -8.16 6.34
C GLN A 352 -6.57 -8.55 5.07
N ILE A 353 -6.90 -9.84 4.95
CA ILE A 353 -7.59 -10.42 3.79
C ILE A 353 -9.01 -10.76 4.22
N LEU A 354 -9.90 -9.76 4.17
CA LEU A 354 -11.18 -9.83 4.88
C LEU A 354 -12.32 -10.41 4.05
N ASP A 355 -12.41 -10.05 2.76
CA ASP A 355 -13.50 -10.45 1.87
C ASP A 355 -13.01 -11.25 0.65
N ASP A 356 -13.96 -11.70 -0.18
CA ASP A 356 -13.66 -12.48 -1.38
C ASP A 356 -12.95 -11.67 -2.47
N GLU A 357 -13.15 -10.34 -2.52
CA GLU A 357 -12.43 -9.47 -3.45
C GLU A 357 -10.94 -9.42 -3.11
N ALA A 358 -10.61 -9.30 -1.82
CA ALA A 358 -9.25 -9.38 -1.32
C ALA A 358 -8.66 -10.78 -1.54
N ARG A 359 -9.39 -11.86 -1.21
CA ARG A 359 -8.91 -13.25 -1.39
C ARG A 359 -8.61 -13.58 -2.83
N ALA A 360 -9.40 -13.08 -3.78
CA ALA A 360 -9.17 -13.28 -5.22
C ALA A 360 -7.85 -12.67 -5.72
N LYS A 361 -7.21 -11.80 -4.94
CA LYS A 361 -5.91 -11.18 -5.24
C LYS A 361 -4.73 -11.84 -4.53
N VAL A 362 -4.95 -12.91 -3.75
CA VAL A 362 -3.93 -13.53 -2.93
C VAL A 362 -3.82 -15.03 -3.27
N PRO A 363 -2.62 -15.53 -3.61
CA PRO A 363 -2.40 -16.96 -3.74
C PRO A 363 -2.80 -17.70 -2.45
N PRO A 364 -3.45 -18.88 -2.53
CA PRO A 364 -4.02 -19.58 -1.36
C PRO A 364 -3.04 -19.79 -0.20
N GLU A 365 -1.75 -20.02 -0.49
CA GLU A 365 -0.70 -20.23 0.48
C GLU A 365 -0.39 -19.02 1.37
N PHE A 366 -0.77 -17.80 0.96
CA PHE A 366 -0.54 -16.57 1.72
C PHE A 366 -1.78 -16.06 2.47
N ILE A 367 -2.94 -16.72 2.28
CA ILE A 367 -4.18 -16.32 2.96
C ILE A 367 -4.09 -16.61 4.47
N LEU A 368 -3.51 -17.74 4.84
CA LEU A 368 -3.41 -18.17 6.23
C LEU A 368 -2.47 -17.28 7.04
N GLN A 369 -2.99 -16.72 8.13
CA GLN A 369 -2.20 -15.95 9.09
C GLN A 369 -1.90 -16.80 10.34
N HIS A 370 -0.74 -16.58 10.96
CA HIS A 370 -0.32 -17.29 12.17
C HIS A 370 -0.22 -16.31 13.36
N ASN A 371 -0.83 -16.64 14.49
CA ASN A 371 -0.88 -15.70 15.63
C ASN A 371 0.46 -15.51 16.35
N GLU A 372 1.46 -16.36 16.10
CA GLU A 372 2.83 -16.15 16.57
C GLU A 372 3.57 -15.09 15.74
N ALA A 373 3.08 -14.81 14.52
CA ALA A 373 3.73 -13.91 13.58
C ALA A 373 3.42 -12.45 13.92
N ALA A 374 4.43 -11.75 14.43
CA ALA A 374 4.40 -10.31 14.65
C ALA A 374 4.65 -9.52 13.35
N ASN A 375 4.60 -8.18 13.45
CA ASN A 375 5.08 -7.25 12.42
C ASN A 375 5.76 -6.03 13.07
N PRO A 376 6.58 -5.21 12.39
CA PRO A 376 7.03 -3.95 12.99
C PRO A 376 5.85 -3.10 13.47
N PRO A 377 5.83 -2.63 14.72
CA PRO A 377 4.69 -1.91 15.28
C PRO A 377 4.74 -0.43 14.88
N THR A 378 4.76 -0.16 13.57
CA THR A 378 4.93 1.18 12.97
C THR A 378 3.75 2.11 13.27
N LEU A 379 2.59 1.61 13.72
CA LEU A 379 1.52 2.47 14.22
C LEU A 379 1.97 3.33 15.42
N PHE A 380 2.94 2.88 16.23
CA PHE A 380 3.56 3.74 17.25
C PHE A 380 4.37 4.89 16.63
N LEU A 381 4.94 4.69 15.44
CA LEU A 381 5.63 5.75 14.70
C LEU A 381 4.65 6.84 14.26
N ALA A 382 3.50 6.44 13.71
CA ALA A 382 2.43 7.37 13.35
C ALA A 382 1.84 8.08 14.58
N LEU A 383 1.61 7.34 15.67
CA LEU A 383 1.11 7.90 16.92
C LEU A 383 2.09 8.91 17.52
N GLN A 384 3.40 8.63 17.50
CA GLN A 384 4.42 9.60 17.94
C GLN A 384 4.29 10.92 17.18
N GLN A 385 4.06 10.88 15.87
CA GLN A 385 3.86 12.10 15.08
C GLN A 385 2.57 12.83 15.46
N LEU A 386 1.46 12.10 15.61
CA LEU A 386 0.17 12.68 16.02
C LEU A 386 0.23 13.35 17.39
N LEU A 387 1.06 12.85 18.30
CA LEU A 387 1.28 13.44 19.63
C LEU A 387 2.10 14.73 19.57
N ARG A 388 2.98 14.92 18.57
CA ARG A 388 3.80 16.14 18.42
C ARG A 388 3.01 17.36 17.97
N GLU A 389 1.91 17.16 17.26
CA GLU A 389 1.03 18.26 16.89
C GLU A 389 0.51 18.95 18.16
N PRO A 390 0.40 20.29 18.20
CA PRO A 390 -0.13 21.02 19.35
C PRO A 390 -1.62 20.72 19.52
N GLY A 391 -1.91 19.60 20.18
CA GLY A 391 -3.20 19.17 20.63
C GLY A 391 -3.10 18.76 22.10
N GLN A 392 -3.62 19.60 22.98
CA GLN A 392 -3.98 19.19 24.34
C GLN A 392 -5.49 19.41 24.54
N GLY A 393 -6.23 19.39 23.42
CA GLY A 393 -7.66 19.60 23.44
C GLY A 393 -8.40 18.40 24.03
N PRO A 394 -9.61 18.58 24.58
CA PRO A 394 -10.44 17.50 25.12
C PRO A 394 -10.67 16.34 24.14
N ALA A 395 -10.72 16.62 22.83
CA ALA A 395 -10.91 15.61 21.79
C ALA A 395 -9.73 14.63 21.67
N GLU A 396 -8.50 15.13 21.77
CA GLU A 396 -7.31 14.27 21.74
C GLU A 396 -7.23 13.39 22.98
N LEU A 397 -7.46 13.98 24.16
CA LEU A 397 -7.46 13.20 25.41
C LEU A 397 -8.59 12.15 25.41
N SER A 398 -9.75 12.46 24.84
CA SER A 398 -10.83 11.49 24.67
C SER A 398 -10.43 10.35 23.75
N TYR A 399 -9.84 10.65 22.59
CA TYR A 399 -9.32 9.67 21.66
C TYR A 399 -8.26 8.77 22.32
N LEU A 400 -7.24 9.35 22.93
CA LEU A 400 -6.18 8.61 23.61
C LEU A 400 -6.73 7.72 24.73
N ARG A 401 -7.71 8.21 25.51
CA ARG A 401 -8.34 7.45 26.61
C ARG A 401 -9.07 6.21 26.08
N GLN A 402 -9.73 6.31 24.93
CA GLN A 402 -10.39 5.18 24.29
C GLN A 402 -9.37 4.19 23.68
N LEU A 403 -8.28 4.71 23.11
CA LEU A 403 -7.24 3.93 22.45
C LEU A 403 -6.33 3.17 23.42
N PHE A 404 -6.04 3.76 24.58
CA PHE A 404 -4.98 3.32 25.48
C PHE A 404 -5.10 1.87 25.98
N PRO A 405 -6.30 1.35 26.33
CA PRO A 405 -6.43 -0.06 26.72
C PRO A 405 -5.97 -1.02 25.62
N ARG A 406 -6.33 -0.76 24.35
CA ARG A 406 -5.92 -1.58 23.20
C ARG A 406 -4.42 -1.44 22.94
N LEU A 407 -3.88 -0.21 23.00
CA LEU A 407 -2.43 0.01 22.86
C LEU A 407 -1.63 -0.74 23.91
N ARG A 408 -2.09 -0.73 25.16
CA ARG A 408 -1.47 -1.48 26.25
C ARG A 408 -1.47 -2.98 25.97
N THR A 409 -2.60 -3.56 25.58
CA THR A 409 -2.70 -4.99 25.24
C THR A 409 -1.78 -5.36 24.08
N TRP A 410 -1.73 -4.55 23.01
CA TRP A 410 -0.83 -4.77 21.88
C TRP A 410 0.64 -4.69 22.28
N TYR A 411 1.01 -3.66 23.05
CA TYR A 411 2.36 -3.47 23.55
C TYR A 411 2.82 -4.64 24.46
N GLU A 412 1.95 -5.09 25.36
CA GLU A 412 2.20 -6.24 26.24
C GLU A 412 2.34 -7.55 25.45
N TRP A 413 1.55 -7.72 24.38
CA TRP A 413 1.68 -8.88 23.50
C TRP A 413 3.08 -8.97 22.87
N TYR A 414 3.68 -7.87 22.40
CA TYR A 414 5.07 -7.91 21.92
C TYR A 414 6.06 -8.25 23.02
N ASN A 415 5.93 -7.63 24.20
CA ASN A 415 6.84 -7.82 25.32
C ASN A 415 6.81 -9.25 25.88
N THR A 416 5.68 -9.95 25.72
CA THR A 416 5.52 -11.33 26.18
C THR A 416 5.90 -12.33 25.09
N THR A 417 5.35 -12.21 23.88
CA THR A 417 5.47 -13.23 22.84
C THR A 417 6.79 -13.15 22.05
N GLN A 418 7.34 -11.94 21.91
CA GLN A 418 8.55 -11.68 21.12
C GLN A 418 9.81 -11.50 21.97
N ALA A 419 9.74 -11.77 23.28
CA ALA A 419 10.88 -11.71 24.18
C ALA A 419 12.06 -12.57 23.68
N GLY A 420 13.27 -12.05 23.81
CA GLY A 420 14.51 -12.75 23.49
C GLY A 420 15.04 -13.57 24.67
N PRO A 421 16.17 -14.27 24.49
CA PRO A 421 16.75 -15.14 25.52
C PRO A 421 17.36 -14.39 26.73
N LEU A 422 17.58 -13.08 26.61
CA LEU A 422 18.13 -12.23 27.68
C LEU A 422 17.20 -11.05 27.99
N PRO A 423 17.26 -10.46 29.21
CA PRO A 423 16.52 -9.25 29.54
C PRO A 423 16.74 -8.13 28.50
N TYR A 424 15.68 -7.42 28.12
CA TYR A 424 15.74 -6.30 27.15
C TYR A 424 16.23 -6.69 25.75
N THR A 425 16.12 -7.98 25.40
CA THR A 425 16.36 -8.49 24.05
C THR A 425 15.07 -9.05 23.48
N PHE A 426 14.96 -9.06 22.15
CA PHE A 426 13.77 -9.51 21.44
C PHE A 426 14.16 -10.41 20.27
N ARG A 427 13.22 -11.26 19.84
CA ARG A 427 13.39 -12.16 18.71
C ARG A 427 12.07 -12.35 17.97
N TRP A 428 12.05 -11.99 16.69
CA TRP A 428 10.99 -12.34 15.75
C TRP A 428 10.67 -13.84 15.78
N ARG A 429 9.40 -14.17 16.01
CA ARG A 429 8.84 -15.52 15.82
C ARG A 429 8.42 -15.74 14.37
N GLY A 430 8.12 -16.98 14.00
CA GLY A 430 7.64 -17.32 12.65
C GLY A 430 8.70 -17.30 11.54
N ARG A 431 10.00 -17.36 11.88
CA ARG A 431 11.05 -17.56 10.86
C ARG A 431 10.96 -18.96 10.25
N ASP A 432 11.26 -19.06 8.96
CA ASP A 432 11.35 -20.34 8.26
C ASP A 432 12.34 -21.27 8.96
N GLN A 433 11.93 -22.50 9.26
CA GLN A 433 12.80 -23.50 9.88
C GLN A 433 13.51 -24.39 8.86
N ASP A 434 13.06 -24.41 7.60
CA ASP A 434 13.67 -25.22 6.55
C ASP A 434 15.00 -24.61 6.09
N THR A 435 16.08 -25.12 6.67
CA THR A 435 17.44 -24.74 6.29
C THR A 435 17.90 -25.35 4.97
N HIS A 436 17.19 -26.31 4.37
CA HIS A 436 17.61 -26.98 3.13
C HIS A 436 17.12 -26.25 1.87
N LEU A 437 15.97 -25.58 1.96
CA LEU A 437 15.36 -24.86 0.85
C LEU A 437 16.03 -23.50 0.59
N PHE A 438 16.26 -22.72 1.65
CA PHE A 438 16.70 -21.33 1.54
C PHE A 438 18.21 -21.17 1.76
N LEU A 439 18.86 -20.31 0.97
CA LEU A 439 20.23 -19.85 1.24
C LEU A 439 20.35 -19.24 2.66
N ASN A 440 19.36 -18.43 3.03
CA ASN A 440 19.15 -17.92 4.39
C ASN A 440 17.64 -17.94 4.69
N PRO A 441 17.18 -18.61 5.76
CA PRO A 441 15.74 -18.70 6.07
C PRO A 441 15.11 -17.32 6.29
N LYS A 442 13.93 -17.06 5.71
CA LYS A 442 13.29 -15.74 5.69
C LYS A 442 12.78 -15.34 7.07
N THR A 443 12.53 -14.05 7.24
CA THR A 443 11.93 -13.43 8.43
C THR A 443 10.79 -12.51 8.01
N LEU A 444 9.74 -13.08 7.42
CA LEU A 444 8.57 -12.35 6.91
C LEU A 444 7.93 -11.44 7.99
N THR A 445 7.97 -11.90 9.24
CA THR A 445 7.46 -11.16 10.40
C THR A 445 8.18 -9.85 10.67
N SER A 446 9.41 -9.67 10.18
CA SER A 446 10.12 -8.40 10.35
C SER A 446 9.77 -7.34 9.31
N GLY A 447 9.05 -7.69 8.24
CA GLY A 447 8.84 -6.83 7.07
C GLY A 447 10.05 -6.72 6.13
N LEU A 448 11.22 -7.25 6.54
CA LEU A 448 12.43 -7.33 5.73
C LEU A 448 12.70 -8.80 5.33
N ASP A 449 11.80 -9.35 4.52
CA ASP A 449 11.62 -10.79 4.26
C ASP A 449 12.90 -11.61 4.11
N ASP A 450 13.76 -11.27 3.15
CA ASP A 450 14.99 -12.01 2.83
C ASP A 450 16.26 -11.34 3.37
N TYR A 451 16.14 -10.32 4.22
CA TYR A 451 17.29 -9.68 4.85
C TYR A 451 18.09 -10.72 5.64
N PRO A 452 19.41 -10.86 5.40
CA PRO A 452 20.18 -11.94 6.01
C PRO A 452 20.24 -11.86 7.55
N ARG A 453 19.79 -12.94 8.20
CA ARG A 453 19.93 -13.15 9.66
C ARG A 453 20.77 -14.38 9.95
N ALA A 454 20.76 -14.89 11.18
CA ALA A 454 21.50 -16.10 11.51
C ALA A 454 21.08 -17.25 10.57
N SER A 455 22.08 -18.02 10.13
CA SER A 455 21.88 -18.98 9.03
C SER A 455 21.17 -20.26 9.48
N HIS A 456 21.18 -20.53 10.79
CA HIS A 456 20.47 -21.64 11.42
C HIS A 456 19.61 -21.04 12.53
N PRO A 457 18.31 -20.81 12.27
CA PRO A 457 17.41 -20.27 13.27
C PRO A 457 17.45 -21.06 14.57
N SER A 458 17.51 -20.36 15.71
CA SER A 458 17.48 -20.98 17.03
C SER A 458 16.80 -20.07 18.06
N PRO A 459 16.40 -20.60 19.22
CA PRO A 459 15.88 -19.78 20.31
C PRO A 459 16.85 -18.71 20.83
N ASP A 460 18.15 -18.85 20.57
CA ASP A 460 19.23 -17.95 21.03
C ASP A 460 19.35 -16.66 20.23
N GLU A 461 18.55 -16.48 19.17
CA GLU A 461 18.64 -15.29 18.34
C GLU A 461 18.25 -14.03 19.10
N ARG A 462 18.91 -12.92 18.74
CA ARG A 462 18.58 -11.56 19.20
C ARG A 462 18.49 -10.65 18.00
N HIS A 463 17.31 -10.06 17.78
CA HIS A 463 17.03 -9.22 16.62
C HIS A 463 17.06 -7.73 17.01
N LEU A 464 18.01 -7.02 16.41
CA LEU A 464 18.34 -5.63 16.72
C LEU A 464 17.19 -4.67 16.38
N ASP A 465 16.61 -4.84 15.20
CA ASP A 465 15.51 -4.03 14.68
C ASP A 465 14.29 -4.09 15.61
N LEU A 466 13.89 -5.28 16.06
CA LEU A 466 12.77 -5.44 16.98
C LEU A 466 13.04 -4.77 18.34
N ARG A 467 14.25 -4.89 18.88
CA ARG A 467 14.64 -4.17 20.11
C ARG A 467 14.45 -2.66 19.94
N CYS A 468 14.84 -2.10 18.79
CA CYS A 468 14.71 -0.67 18.52
C CYS A 468 13.25 -0.25 18.36
N TRP A 469 12.41 -1.07 17.71
CA TRP A 469 10.97 -0.84 17.64
C TRP A 469 10.32 -0.79 19.01
N MET A 470 10.72 -1.68 19.92
CA MET A 470 10.17 -1.71 21.28
C MET A 470 10.66 -0.53 22.13
N ALA A 471 11.83 0.04 21.84
CA ALA A 471 12.28 1.29 22.47
C ALA A 471 11.36 2.47 22.09
N LEU A 472 11.03 2.59 20.79
CA LEU A 472 10.06 3.57 20.29
C LEU A 472 8.68 3.36 20.93
N ALA A 473 8.16 2.13 20.89
CA ALA A 473 6.84 1.81 21.43
C ALA A 473 6.74 2.13 22.93
N ALA A 474 7.76 1.80 23.72
CA ALA A 474 7.81 2.12 25.14
C ALA A 474 7.79 3.64 25.41
N GLY A 475 8.50 4.42 24.58
CA GLY A 475 8.49 5.88 24.66
C GLY A 475 7.12 6.48 24.36
N VAL A 476 6.45 5.99 23.32
CA VAL A 476 5.10 6.45 22.95
C VAL A 476 4.07 6.05 24.02
N MET A 477 4.14 4.82 24.54
CA MET A 477 3.28 4.38 25.64
C MET A 477 3.45 5.25 26.90
N ALA A 478 4.70 5.60 27.24
CA ALA A 478 4.97 6.50 28.36
C ALA A 478 4.34 7.88 28.16
N GLU A 479 4.50 8.46 26.97
CA GLU A 479 3.95 9.78 26.65
C GLU A 479 2.40 9.78 26.68
N VAL A 480 1.77 8.76 26.10
CA VAL A 480 0.31 8.62 26.14
C VAL A 480 -0.18 8.48 27.59
N ALA A 481 0.47 7.63 28.40
CA ALA A 481 0.12 7.45 29.81
C ALA A 481 0.27 8.76 30.60
N GLU A 482 1.36 9.51 30.39
CA GLU A 482 1.59 10.82 31.02
C GLU A 482 0.51 11.83 30.67
N ARG A 483 0.11 11.93 29.39
CA ARG A 483 -0.96 12.83 28.94
C ARG A 483 -2.32 12.47 29.54
N LEU A 484 -2.58 11.18 29.78
CA LEU A 484 -3.83 10.68 30.35
C LEU A 484 -3.88 10.72 31.88
N GLY A 485 -2.74 10.90 32.54
CA GLY A 485 -2.61 10.74 33.99
C GLY A 485 -2.62 9.28 34.46
N GLU A 486 -2.29 8.35 33.56
CA GLU A 486 -2.18 6.92 33.83
C GLU A 486 -0.75 6.57 34.32
N PRO A 487 -0.54 5.43 35.01
CA PRO A 487 0.79 5.01 35.45
C PRO A 487 1.77 4.84 34.27
N ALA A 488 2.76 5.74 34.17
CA ALA A 488 3.76 5.75 33.08
C ALA A 488 5.12 5.14 33.46
N THR A 489 5.35 4.87 34.76
CA THR A 489 6.67 4.52 35.32
C THR A 489 7.30 3.29 34.66
N GLU A 490 6.52 2.26 34.36
CA GLU A 490 7.04 1.02 33.76
C GLU A 490 7.41 1.22 32.29
N TYR A 491 6.60 1.95 31.52
CA TYR A 491 6.90 2.32 30.14
C TYR A 491 8.16 3.19 30.06
N ARG A 492 8.30 4.18 30.95
CA ARG A 492 9.52 5.00 31.06
C ARG A 492 10.75 4.17 31.40
N ARG A 493 10.64 3.23 32.36
CA ARG A 493 11.76 2.34 32.72
C ARG A 493 12.18 1.47 31.53
N MET A 494 11.22 0.89 30.81
CA MET A 494 11.50 0.10 29.61
C MET A 494 12.14 0.96 28.52
N GLN A 495 11.60 2.15 28.25
CA GLN A 495 12.16 3.11 27.29
C GLN A 495 13.61 3.45 27.63
N GLN A 496 13.91 3.77 28.91
CA GLN A 496 15.26 4.10 29.37
C GLN A 496 16.20 2.91 29.20
N ALA A 497 15.80 1.70 29.61
CA ALA A 497 16.62 0.49 29.45
C ALA A 497 16.89 0.17 27.97
N LEU A 498 15.88 0.28 27.10
CA LEU A 498 16.04 0.01 25.68
C LEU A 498 16.79 1.13 24.93
N SER A 499 16.80 2.36 25.43
CA SER A 499 17.57 3.46 24.85
C SER A 499 18.98 3.59 25.44
N ASP A 500 19.30 2.84 26.50
CA ASP A 500 20.64 2.82 27.08
C ASP A 500 21.66 2.29 26.07
N ASN A 501 22.62 3.15 25.70
CA ASN A 501 23.60 2.86 24.66
C ASN A 501 24.60 1.79 25.12
N ALA A 502 24.93 1.71 26.40
CA ALA A 502 25.86 0.69 26.92
C ALA A 502 25.23 -0.71 26.87
N LEU A 503 23.96 -0.84 27.25
CA LEU A 503 23.20 -2.09 27.17
C LEU A 503 22.94 -2.49 25.71
N LEU A 504 22.62 -1.52 24.84
CA LEU A 504 22.50 -1.76 23.40
C LEU A 504 23.82 -2.30 22.84
N GLU A 505 24.95 -1.68 23.17
CA GLU A 505 26.27 -2.13 22.73
C GLU A 505 26.61 -3.52 23.27
N GLN A 506 26.35 -3.78 24.55
CA GLN A 506 26.54 -5.09 25.15
C GLN A 506 25.80 -6.21 24.39
N HIS A 507 24.56 -5.96 23.97
CA HIS A 507 23.73 -6.97 23.32
C HIS A 507 23.97 -7.09 21.81
N HIS A 508 24.32 -5.99 21.14
CA HIS A 508 24.26 -5.87 19.68
C HIS A 508 25.47 -5.23 19.00
N TRP A 509 26.45 -4.67 19.73
CA TRP A 509 27.66 -4.14 19.08
C TRP A 509 28.68 -5.24 18.85
N ALA A 510 29.00 -5.48 17.58
CA ALA A 510 29.97 -6.48 17.18
C ALA A 510 31.33 -5.83 16.92
N GLU A 511 32.22 -5.80 17.91
CA GLU A 511 33.53 -5.12 17.81
C GLU A 511 34.36 -5.59 16.61
N GLN A 512 34.34 -6.89 16.29
CA GLN A 512 35.06 -7.45 15.14
C GLN A 512 34.51 -7.00 13.78
N LEU A 513 33.23 -6.62 13.74
CA LEU A 513 32.54 -6.18 12.53
C LEU A 513 32.46 -4.64 12.46
N GLY A 514 32.68 -3.94 13.57
CA GLY A 514 32.58 -2.50 13.67
C GLY A 514 31.16 -1.96 13.45
N MET A 515 30.13 -2.75 13.76
CA MET A 515 28.72 -2.40 13.50
C MET A 515 27.77 -3.00 14.54
N PHE A 516 26.54 -2.48 14.58
CA PHE A 516 25.44 -3.16 15.26
C PHE A 516 24.93 -4.34 14.42
N ALA A 517 24.63 -5.45 15.08
CA ALA A 517 24.27 -6.71 14.42
C ALA A 517 23.23 -7.51 15.21
N ASP A 518 22.51 -8.36 14.48
CA ASP A 518 21.82 -9.50 15.07
C ASP A 518 22.82 -10.51 15.64
N TYR A 519 22.36 -11.35 16.57
CA TYR A 519 23.14 -12.45 17.13
C TYR A 519 22.39 -13.78 16.94
N GLY A 520 23.11 -14.88 16.68
CA GLY A 520 22.49 -16.21 16.60
C GLY A 520 23.45 -17.29 16.10
N ASN A 521 22.92 -18.49 15.85
CA ASN A 521 23.70 -19.61 15.35
C ASN A 521 23.98 -19.46 13.83
N HIS A 522 25.16 -18.95 13.49
CA HIS A 522 25.46 -18.46 12.15
C HIS A 522 26.72 -19.07 11.55
N SER A 523 26.72 -19.24 10.23
CA SER A 523 27.89 -19.51 9.39
C SER A 523 27.78 -18.69 8.11
N GLN A 524 28.82 -17.94 7.76
CA GLN A 524 28.91 -17.26 6.46
C GLN A 524 29.25 -18.23 5.33
N ALA A 525 29.70 -19.45 5.65
CA ALA A 525 30.12 -20.45 4.69
C ALA A 525 28.93 -21.30 4.20
N VAL A 526 27.86 -20.62 3.77
CA VAL A 526 26.67 -21.22 3.17
C VAL A 526 26.58 -20.82 1.71
N GLY A 527 26.04 -21.70 0.86
CA GLY A 527 25.87 -21.44 -0.56
C GLY A 527 24.76 -22.28 -1.15
N LEU A 528 24.34 -21.93 -2.37
CA LEU A 528 23.44 -22.74 -3.18
C LEU A 528 24.26 -23.47 -4.24
N GLU A 529 24.11 -24.79 -4.33
CA GLU A 529 24.80 -25.64 -5.31
C GLU A 529 23.79 -26.56 -6.01
N ARG A 530 24.01 -26.86 -7.30
CA ARG A 530 23.17 -27.83 -8.00
C ARG A 530 23.50 -29.24 -7.51
N GLU A 531 22.46 -29.98 -7.13
CA GLU A 531 22.55 -31.37 -6.68
C GLU A 531 23.29 -32.22 -7.72
N LYS A 532 24.29 -32.99 -7.26
CA LYS A 532 25.04 -33.91 -8.13
C LYS A 532 24.22 -35.19 -8.27
N VAL A 533 23.50 -35.34 -9.38
CA VAL A 533 22.77 -36.58 -9.70
C VAL A 533 23.78 -37.63 -10.18
N ALA A 534 23.96 -38.71 -9.40
CA ALA A 534 24.82 -39.82 -9.79
C ALA A 534 24.14 -40.65 -10.90
N VAL A 535 24.77 -40.73 -12.08
CA VAL A 535 24.29 -41.56 -13.18
C VAL A 535 24.88 -42.96 -13.02
N GLY A 536 24.05 -43.96 -12.73
CA GLY A 536 24.49 -45.35 -12.72
C GLY A 536 24.90 -45.81 -14.13
N PRO A 537 25.89 -46.72 -14.28
CA PRO A 537 26.26 -47.25 -15.58
C PRO A 537 25.05 -47.92 -16.25
N GLY A 538 24.65 -47.39 -17.42
CA GLY A 538 23.51 -47.89 -18.22
C GLY A 538 22.19 -47.12 -18.08
N GLN A 539 22.09 -46.09 -17.23
CA GLN A 539 20.85 -45.29 -17.12
C GLN A 539 20.72 -44.23 -18.22
N PRO A 540 19.55 -44.12 -18.91
CA PRO A 540 19.30 -43.08 -19.90
C PRO A 540 19.28 -41.69 -19.25
N ARG A 541 20.12 -40.76 -19.72
CA ARG A 541 20.21 -39.38 -19.20
C ARG A 541 18.88 -38.59 -19.27
N HIS A 542 17.95 -39.00 -20.14
CA HIS A 542 16.66 -38.33 -20.35
C HIS A 542 15.59 -38.68 -19.30
N GLN A 543 15.85 -39.63 -18.41
CA GLN A 543 14.92 -40.04 -17.34
C GLN A 543 15.34 -39.55 -15.94
N LEU A 544 16.42 -38.79 -15.84
CA LEU A 544 16.89 -38.26 -14.55
C LEU A 544 16.12 -36.96 -14.20
N PRO A 545 15.69 -36.78 -12.94
CA PRO A 545 15.11 -35.53 -12.50
C PRO A 545 16.09 -34.38 -12.69
N ALA A 546 15.58 -33.19 -13.03
CA ALA A 546 16.41 -32.00 -13.17
C ALA A 546 17.14 -31.72 -11.83
N PRO A 547 18.47 -31.49 -11.84
CA PRO A 547 19.24 -31.26 -10.62
C PRO A 547 18.77 -29.99 -9.93
N ARG A 548 18.23 -30.15 -8.72
CA ARG A 548 17.70 -29.06 -7.88
C ARG A 548 18.84 -28.21 -7.32
N LEU A 549 18.56 -26.93 -7.09
CA LEU A 549 19.45 -26.05 -6.35
C LEU A 549 19.23 -26.28 -4.85
N VAL A 550 20.26 -26.76 -4.14
CA VAL A 550 20.19 -27.08 -2.71
C VAL A 550 21.20 -26.27 -1.91
N ARG A 551 20.86 -25.95 -0.66
CA ARG A 551 21.79 -25.28 0.23
C ARG A 551 22.89 -26.23 0.71
N VAL A 552 24.14 -25.76 0.67
CA VAL A 552 25.32 -26.43 1.23
C VAL A 552 25.91 -25.59 2.36
N VAL A 553 26.25 -26.26 3.47
CA VAL A 553 26.94 -25.67 4.62
C VAL A 553 28.38 -26.17 4.65
N ARG A 554 29.35 -25.30 4.38
CA ARG A 554 30.78 -25.66 4.25
C ARG A 554 31.57 -25.53 5.56
N LYS A 555 31.07 -24.73 6.51
CA LYS A 555 31.58 -24.65 7.89
C LYS A 555 30.42 -24.75 8.87
N PRO A 556 30.52 -25.58 9.93
CA PRO A 556 29.50 -25.64 10.96
C PRO A 556 29.20 -24.25 11.54
N PRO A 557 27.92 -23.95 11.85
CA PRO A 557 27.57 -22.70 12.48
C PRO A 557 27.99 -22.66 13.95
N LYS A 558 28.12 -21.45 14.48
CA LYS A 558 28.34 -21.19 15.90
C LYS A 558 27.56 -19.95 16.32
N LEU A 559 27.28 -19.84 17.61
CA LEU A 559 26.71 -18.61 18.18
C LEU A 559 27.70 -17.45 18.00
N GLN A 560 27.30 -16.43 17.27
CA GLN A 560 28.08 -15.22 16.99
C GLN A 560 27.20 -14.08 16.46
N PHE A 561 27.76 -12.89 16.37
CA PHE A 561 27.13 -11.78 15.64
C PHE A 561 27.06 -12.07 14.13
N VAL A 562 25.96 -11.67 13.51
CA VAL A 562 25.69 -11.90 12.09
C VAL A 562 26.28 -10.75 11.26
N GLY A 563 27.23 -11.09 10.38
CA GLY A 563 27.89 -10.15 9.48
C GLY A 563 27.04 -9.73 8.28
N ALA A 564 25.92 -9.03 8.52
CA ALA A 564 25.03 -8.51 7.49
C ALA A 564 24.81 -6.99 7.64
N LEU A 565 25.78 -6.19 7.19
CA LEU A 565 25.68 -4.74 7.21
C LEU A 565 24.60 -4.26 6.22
N GLY A 566 23.60 -3.54 6.71
CA GLY A 566 22.45 -3.08 5.94
C GLY A 566 21.47 -2.31 6.82
N TYR A 567 20.21 -2.20 6.39
CA TYR A 567 19.19 -1.47 7.14
C TYR A 567 19.07 -1.92 8.60
N VAL A 568 19.12 -3.23 8.90
CA VAL A 568 19.04 -3.74 10.29
C VAL A 568 20.14 -3.12 11.17
N SER A 569 21.37 -3.04 10.66
CA SER A 569 22.50 -2.43 11.38
C SER A 569 22.31 -0.93 11.65
N LEU A 570 21.44 -0.25 10.91
CA LEU A 570 21.16 1.17 11.07
C LEU A 570 20.04 1.45 12.08
N PHE A 571 19.28 0.47 12.56
CA PHE A 571 18.08 0.71 13.38
C PHE A 571 18.28 1.61 14.60
N PRO A 572 19.36 1.48 15.40
CA PRO A 572 19.62 2.42 16.49
C PRO A 572 19.70 3.88 16.03
N PHE A 573 20.25 4.11 14.83
CA PHE A 573 20.30 5.41 14.20
C PHE A 573 18.95 5.82 13.61
N LEU A 574 18.28 4.94 12.83
CA LEU A 574 16.99 5.20 12.17
C LEU A 574 15.88 5.61 13.15
N LEU A 575 15.90 5.04 14.35
CA LEU A 575 14.94 5.34 15.42
C LEU A 575 15.50 6.28 16.49
N GLN A 576 16.58 7.01 16.18
CA GLN A 576 17.12 8.11 17.00
C GLN A 576 17.48 7.69 18.45
N LEU A 577 18.03 6.49 18.63
CA LEU A 577 18.38 5.94 19.95
C LEU A 577 19.84 6.22 20.36
N LEU A 578 20.71 6.59 19.42
CA LEU A 578 22.12 6.84 19.71
C LEU A 578 22.30 8.23 20.32
N ARG A 579 23.22 8.36 21.28
CA ARG A 579 23.61 9.68 21.76
C ARG A 579 24.41 10.45 20.69
N PRO A 580 24.26 11.78 20.57
CA PRO A 580 24.98 12.59 19.57
C PRO A 580 26.51 12.52 19.68
N ASP A 581 27.03 12.21 20.87
CA ASP A 581 28.45 12.05 21.19
C ASP A 581 28.95 10.59 21.08
N SER A 582 28.07 9.63 20.82
CA SER A 582 28.43 8.22 20.75
C SER A 582 29.40 7.95 19.59
N PRO A 583 30.58 7.33 19.83
CA PRO A 583 31.46 6.87 18.75
C PRO A 583 30.77 5.96 17.73
N ARG A 584 29.74 5.23 18.17
CA ARG A 584 28.99 4.31 17.29
C ARG A 584 28.16 5.06 16.25
N LEU A 585 27.70 6.29 16.56
CA LEU A 585 27.10 7.19 15.57
C LEU A 585 28.11 7.52 14.46
N GLY A 586 29.36 7.82 14.83
CA GLY A 586 30.45 8.04 13.88
C GLY A 586 30.69 6.86 12.92
N SER A 587 30.68 5.63 13.45
CA SER A 587 30.80 4.41 12.63
C SER A 587 29.61 4.24 11.68
N VAL A 588 28.38 4.40 12.17
CA VAL A 588 27.16 4.29 11.35
C VAL A 588 27.16 5.30 10.19
N LEU A 589 27.48 6.58 10.46
CA LEU A 589 27.58 7.60 9.41
C LEU A 589 28.70 7.29 8.40
N GLY A 590 29.76 6.59 8.83
CA GLY A 590 30.82 6.08 7.96
C GLY A 590 30.37 5.00 7.01
N ASP A 591 29.66 4.02 7.53
CA ASP A 591 29.14 2.93 6.73
C ASP A 591 28.06 3.39 5.77
N MET A 592 27.20 4.32 6.20
CA MET A 592 26.21 4.96 5.34
C MET A 592 26.85 5.68 4.15
N ARG A 593 27.89 6.50 4.36
CA ARG A 593 28.50 7.31 3.28
C ARG A 593 29.37 6.50 2.30
N SER A 594 29.75 5.28 2.66
CA SER A 594 30.62 4.46 1.83
C SER A 594 29.87 3.92 0.61
N GLU A 595 30.30 4.30 -0.60
CA GLU A 595 29.76 3.80 -1.87
C GLU A 595 30.02 2.31 -2.09
N GLN A 596 31.11 1.79 -1.49
CA GLN A 596 31.42 0.36 -1.46
C GLN A 596 30.49 -0.41 -0.53
N LYS A 597 29.80 0.26 0.39
CA LYS A 597 28.85 -0.34 1.33
C LYS A 597 27.43 0.06 0.94
N LEU A 598 26.87 1.11 1.54
CA LEU A 598 25.44 1.44 1.47
C LEU A 598 25.10 2.63 0.57
N TRP A 599 26.03 3.55 0.32
CA TRP A 599 25.73 4.79 -0.40
C TRP A 599 25.53 4.56 -1.90
N THR A 600 24.55 5.25 -2.49
CA THR A 600 24.34 5.34 -3.94
C THR A 600 23.88 6.75 -4.33
N PRO A 601 23.96 7.11 -5.62
CA PRO A 601 23.34 8.34 -6.16
C PRO A 601 21.80 8.35 -6.10
N TYR A 602 21.16 7.27 -5.67
CA TYR A 602 19.71 7.07 -5.72
C TYR A 602 19.07 6.85 -4.34
N GLY A 603 19.88 6.73 -3.28
CA GLY A 603 19.45 6.36 -1.92
C GLY A 603 20.40 5.36 -1.25
N LEU A 604 20.08 4.93 -0.03
CA LEU A 604 20.82 3.90 0.70
C LEU A 604 20.36 2.50 0.29
N ARG A 605 21.32 1.58 0.10
CA ARG A 605 21.05 0.15 -0.14
C ARG A 605 20.44 -0.53 1.08
N SER A 606 19.56 -1.50 0.85
CA SER A 606 19.07 -2.40 1.90
C SER A 606 20.18 -3.27 2.50
N LEU A 607 21.15 -3.70 1.70
CA LEU A 607 22.28 -4.51 2.13
C LEU A 607 23.57 -4.02 1.47
N ALA A 608 24.66 -3.96 2.24
CA ALA A 608 25.95 -3.48 1.75
C ALA A 608 26.48 -4.35 0.62
N ARG A 609 27.07 -3.73 -0.41
CA ARG A 609 27.67 -4.43 -1.55
C ARG A 609 28.82 -5.36 -1.15
N THR A 610 29.47 -5.11 -0.02
CA THR A 610 30.48 -6.00 0.56
C THR A 610 29.91 -7.27 1.19
N SER A 611 28.59 -7.39 1.36
CA SER A 611 27.96 -8.60 1.90
C SER A 611 28.06 -9.76 0.91
N PRO A 612 28.38 -10.99 1.36
CA PRO A 612 28.36 -12.18 0.49
C PRO A 612 26.97 -12.50 -0.06
N LEU A 613 25.91 -11.92 0.53
CA LEU A 613 24.51 -12.12 0.16
C LEU A 613 23.92 -10.95 -0.65
N TYR A 614 24.72 -9.93 -0.98
CA TYR A 614 24.29 -8.83 -1.87
C TYR A 614 23.86 -9.37 -3.24
N MET A 615 22.65 -9.01 -3.66
CA MET A 615 21.98 -9.43 -4.89
C MET A 615 21.94 -10.96 -5.11
N LYS A 616 22.02 -11.76 -4.04
CA LYS A 616 21.89 -13.22 -4.10
C LYS A 616 20.43 -13.63 -3.98
N HIS A 617 19.99 -14.45 -4.92
CA HIS A 617 18.73 -15.18 -4.81
C HIS A 617 18.70 -16.04 -3.53
N ASN A 618 17.52 -16.19 -2.94
CA ASN A 618 17.35 -17.03 -1.76
C ASN A 618 17.07 -18.51 -2.11
N THR A 619 16.47 -18.74 -3.28
CA THR A 619 16.20 -20.06 -3.89
C THR A 619 16.41 -19.94 -5.41
N GLU A 620 16.07 -20.96 -6.21
CA GLU A 620 16.08 -20.81 -7.68
C GLU A 620 15.07 -19.77 -8.17
N HIS A 621 13.98 -19.54 -7.41
CA HIS A 621 12.84 -18.73 -7.83
C HIS A 621 12.61 -17.47 -6.98
N ASP A 622 13.32 -17.32 -5.86
CA ASP A 622 13.26 -16.14 -5.00
C ASP A 622 14.40 -15.15 -5.35
N PRO A 623 14.15 -14.11 -6.18
CA PRO A 623 15.13 -13.06 -6.44
C PRO A 623 15.44 -12.24 -5.18
N PRO A 624 16.58 -11.49 -5.16
CA PRO A 624 16.89 -10.60 -4.05
C PRO A 624 15.86 -9.49 -3.89
N TYR A 625 15.44 -9.22 -2.65
CA TYR A 625 14.44 -8.19 -2.32
C TYR A 625 15.03 -7.13 -1.38
N TRP A 626 15.33 -7.49 -0.13
CA TRP A 626 16.01 -6.67 0.88
C TRP A 626 17.54 -6.91 0.89
N ARG A 627 18.11 -7.21 -0.28
CA ARG A 627 19.53 -7.62 -0.46
C ARG A 627 20.33 -6.71 -1.38
N GLY A 628 20.00 -5.42 -1.43
CA GLY A 628 20.65 -4.46 -2.31
C GLY A 628 19.74 -3.29 -2.69
N PRO A 629 18.52 -3.55 -3.22
CA PRO A 629 17.58 -2.50 -3.63
C PRO A 629 17.32 -1.44 -2.56
N ILE A 630 16.91 -0.26 -3.02
CA ILE A 630 16.65 0.95 -2.24
C ILE A 630 15.15 1.01 -1.92
N TRP A 631 14.82 1.25 -0.66
CA TRP A 631 13.45 1.25 -0.14
C TRP A 631 13.16 2.55 0.61
N ILE A 632 12.02 3.18 0.32
CA ILE A 632 11.76 4.57 0.69
C ILE A 632 11.33 4.71 2.15
N ASN A 633 10.65 3.73 2.73
CA ASN A 633 10.39 3.68 4.17
C ASN A 633 11.67 3.79 5.01
N MET A 634 12.68 2.97 4.74
CA MET A 634 13.95 2.97 5.49
C MET A 634 14.79 4.22 5.18
N ASN A 635 14.78 4.68 3.92
CA ASN A 635 15.46 5.91 3.54
C ASN A 635 14.80 7.15 4.14
N TYR A 636 13.47 7.17 4.29
CA TYR A 636 12.76 8.23 5.00
C TYR A 636 13.21 8.29 6.47
N LEU A 637 13.27 7.15 7.17
CA LEU A 637 13.78 7.10 8.55
C LEU A 637 15.24 7.58 8.63
N ALA A 638 16.06 7.25 7.63
CA ALA A 638 17.45 7.70 7.56
C ALA A 638 17.56 9.22 7.37
N VAL A 639 16.79 9.79 6.43
CA VAL A 639 16.75 11.24 6.21
C VAL A 639 16.26 11.97 7.47
N ARG A 640 15.18 11.49 8.10
CA ARG A 640 14.69 12.01 9.38
C ARG A 640 15.77 11.96 10.47
N ALA A 641 16.47 10.84 10.60
CA ALA A 641 17.51 10.68 11.60
C ALA A 641 18.70 11.62 11.32
N LEU A 642 19.15 11.73 10.07
CA LEU A 642 20.20 12.67 9.67
C LEU A 642 19.80 14.12 10.00
N HIS A 643 18.55 14.51 9.69
CA HIS A 643 18.03 15.84 10.04
C HIS A 643 18.04 16.08 11.56
N HIS A 644 17.63 15.09 12.35
CA HIS A 644 17.69 15.16 13.81
C HIS A 644 19.12 15.32 14.35
N TYR A 645 20.06 14.48 13.94
CA TYR A 645 21.46 14.60 14.42
C TYR A 645 22.19 15.82 13.86
N ALA A 646 21.70 16.41 12.75
CA ALA A 646 22.20 17.69 12.24
C ALA A 646 21.77 18.89 13.12
N SER A 647 20.68 18.78 13.86
CA SER A 647 20.19 19.84 14.75
C SER A 647 20.69 19.73 16.19
N LEU A 648 21.29 18.59 16.58
CA LEU A 648 21.85 18.37 17.90
C LEU A 648 23.34 18.73 17.96
N GLU A 649 23.76 19.34 19.07
CA GLU A 649 25.18 19.57 19.35
C GLU A 649 25.92 18.22 19.53
N GLY A 650 27.06 18.08 18.86
CA GLY A 650 27.88 16.89 18.98
C GLY A 650 28.98 16.80 17.91
N PRO A 651 29.95 15.90 18.07
CA PRO A 651 31.10 15.77 17.17
C PRO A 651 30.72 15.38 15.73
N TYR A 652 29.51 14.85 15.51
CA TYR A 652 29.06 14.38 14.19
C TYR A 652 28.01 15.28 13.53
N GLN A 653 27.64 16.41 14.15
CA GLN A 653 26.57 17.29 13.68
C GLN A 653 26.76 17.73 12.22
N GLN A 654 27.92 18.28 11.87
CA GLN A 654 28.22 18.76 10.51
C GLN A 654 28.20 17.61 9.49
N ARG A 655 28.67 16.43 9.89
CA ARG A 655 28.66 15.23 9.04
C ARG A 655 27.23 14.76 8.78
N ALA A 656 26.38 14.73 9.80
CA ALA A 656 24.96 14.40 9.66
C ALA A 656 24.27 15.40 8.74
N ALA A 657 24.55 16.69 8.88
CA ALA A 657 24.01 17.76 8.03
C ALA A 657 24.40 17.59 6.55
N ALA A 658 25.67 17.28 6.26
CA ALA A 658 26.13 17.04 4.89
C ALA A 658 25.44 15.83 4.26
N LEU A 659 25.40 14.71 4.99
CA LEU A 659 24.72 13.49 4.54
C LEU A 659 23.22 13.68 4.34
N TYR A 660 22.57 14.45 5.22
CA TYR A 660 21.16 14.79 5.09
C TYR A 660 20.88 15.46 3.74
N GLN A 661 21.63 16.51 3.42
CA GLN A 661 21.45 17.28 2.19
C GLN A 661 21.66 16.42 0.94
N GLU A 662 22.73 15.63 0.90
CA GLU A 662 23.03 14.77 -0.24
C GLU A 662 22.01 13.63 -0.40
N LEU A 663 21.67 12.91 0.68
CA LEU A 663 20.74 11.78 0.62
C LEU A 663 19.34 12.24 0.21
N ARG A 664 18.87 13.34 0.79
CA ARG A 664 17.59 13.97 0.44
C ARG A 664 17.54 14.33 -1.05
N ALA A 665 18.58 14.99 -1.55
CA ALA A 665 18.65 15.38 -2.96
C ALA A 665 18.63 14.15 -3.90
N ASN A 666 19.40 13.11 -3.59
CA ASN A 666 19.48 11.87 -4.37
C ASN A 666 18.11 11.17 -4.47
N LEU A 667 17.40 11.05 -3.35
CA LEU A 667 16.09 10.42 -3.29
C LEU A 667 15.06 11.20 -4.11
N ILE A 668 14.94 12.52 -3.88
CA ILE A 668 13.98 13.36 -4.61
C ILE A 668 14.26 13.31 -6.12
N ALA A 669 15.53 13.45 -6.51
CA ALA A 669 15.92 13.44 -7.91
C ALA A 669 15.58 12.10 -8.59
N ASN A 670 15.88 10.97 -7.94
CA ASN A 670 15.62 9.67 -8.52
C ASN A 670 14.12 9.37 -8.63
N LEU A 671 13.35 9.61 -7.56
CA LEU A 671 11.91 9.32 -7.55
C LEU A 671 11.16 10.20 -8.54
N TYR A 672 11.50 11.49 -8.60
CA TYR A 672 10.93 12.40 -9.59
C TYR A 672 11.28 11.97 -11.02
N ARG A 673 12.53 11.60 -11.30
CA ARG A 673 12.96 11.08 -12.60
C ARG A 673 12.17 9.83 -13.00
N GLN A 674 12.06 8.84 -12.10
CA GLN A 674 11.31 7.61 -12.36
C GLN A 674 9.82 7.89 -12.58
N TYR A 675 9.23 8.79 -11.83
CA TYR A 675 7.84 9.21 -12.05
C TYR A 675 7.65 9.88 -13.41
N VAL A 676 8.58 10.74 -13.85
CA VAL A 676 8.51 11.37 -15.18
C VAL A 676 8.72 10.36 -16.31
N GLU A 677 9.64 9.40 -16.14
CA GLU A 677 9.95 8.37 -17.14
C GLU A 677 8.84 7.31 -17.26
N SER A 678 8.26 6.87 -16.14
CA SER A 678 7.35 5.73 -16.11
C SER A 678 5.90 6.06 -15.76
N GLY A 679 5.62 7.28 -15.28
CA GLY A 679 4.29 7.68 -14.78
C GLY A 679 3.93 7.16 -13.39
N TYR A 680 4.84 6.48 -12.68
CA TYR A 680 4.54 5.78 -11.42
C TYR A 680 5.62 5.98 -10.36
N LEU A 681 5.21 5.83 -9.11
CA LEU A 681 6.10 5.48 -8.00
C LEU A 681 6.17 3.96 -7.87
N TRP A 682 7.33 3.47 -7.48
CA TRP A 682 7.66 2.05 -7.38
C TRP A 682 7.94 1.65 -5.94
N GLU A 683 7.78 0.36 -5.67
CA GLU A 683 7.99 -0.25 -4.36
C GLU A 683 9.44 -0.11 -3.88
N GLN A 684 10.38 -0.41 -4.78
CA GLN A 684 11.82 -0.32 -4.56
C GLN A 684 12.53 0.18 -5.82
N TYR A 685 13.79 0.59 -5.67
CA TYR A 685 14.62 1.13 -6.75
C TYR A 685 15.96 0.41 -6.83
N SER A 686 16.45 0.19 -8.05
CA SER A 686 17.75 -0.40 -8.30
C SER A 686 18.87 0.44 -7.68
N ASP A 687 19.77 -0.19 -6.95
CA ASP A 687 20.94 0.48 -6.36
C ASP A 687 22.04 0.82 -7.38
N SER A 688 21.94 0.28 -8.59
CA SER A 688 22.92 0.47 -9.67
C SER A 688 22.45 1.46 -10.73
N THR A 689 21.15 1.53 -11.02
CA THR A 689 20.60 2.42 -12.07
C THR A 689 19.56 3.43 -11.57
N GLY A 690 19.07 3.27 -10.34
CA GLY A 690 17.95 4.03 -9.81
C GLY A 690 16.60 3.68 -10.44
N GLN A 691 16.54 2.71 -11.35
CA GLN A 691 15.30 2.31 -12.02
C GLN A 691 14.30 1.73 -11.01
N GLY A 692 13.02 2.10 -11.13
CA GLY A 692 11.93 1.50 -10.36
C GLY A 692 11.77 0.00 -10.64
N GLN A 693 11.50 -0.78 -9.60
CA GLN A 693 11.39 -2.24 -9.65
C GLN A 693 10.21 -2.77 -8.84
N ALA A 694 9.84 -4.02 -9.09
CA ALA A 694 8.77 -4.75 -8.41
C ALA A 694 7.38 -4.09 -8.59
N CYS A 695 6.61 -3.90 -7.51
CA CYS A 695 5.22 -3.43 -7.61
C CYS A 695 5.12 -1.94 -8.00
N TYR A 696 4.10 -1.63 -8.81
CA TYR A 696 3.67 -0.29 -9.20
C TYR A 696 2.17 -0.27 -9.60
N PRO A 697 1.46 0.86 -9.43
CA PRO A 697 1.85 2.05 -8.67
C PRO A 697 1.98 1.72 -7.18
N PHE A 698 3.10 2.07 -6.57
CA PHE A 698 3.34 1.90 -5.15
C PHE A 698 3.33 3.28 -4.48
N THR A 699 2.14 3.75 -4.15
CA THR A 699 1.95 4.97 -3.35
C THR A 699 1.59 4.64 -1.91
N GLY A 700 2.09 3.50 -1.42
CA GLY A 700 2.33 3.26 -0.01
C GLY A 700 3.51 4.10 0.50
N TRP A 701 4.50 3.50 1.17
CA TRP A 701 5.62 4.27 1.74
C TRP A 701 6.42 5.11 0.73
N SER A 702 6.38 4.82 -0.59
CA SER A 702 7.13 5.61 -1.56
C SER A 702 6.57 7.03 -1.73
N ALA A 703 5.32 7.27 -1.31
CA ALA A 703 4.75 8.61 -1.23
C ALA A 703 5.37 9.46 -0.09
N LEU A 704 6.13 8.87 0.84
CA LEU A 704 6.90 9.63 1.85
C LEU A 704 7.91 10.60 1.21
N VAL A 705 8.20 10.48 -0.09
CA VAL A 705 8.91 11.52 -0.84
C VAL A 705 8.29 12.91 -0.69
N VAL A 706 6.97 13.01 -0.48
CA VAL A 706 6.29 14.29 -0.20
C VAL A 706 6.81 14.89 1.11
N LEU A 707 6.93 14.10 2.17
CA LEU A 707 7.50 14.54 3.45
C LEU A 707 9.00 14.83 3.34
N ILE A 708 9.75 14.05 2.54
CA ILE A 708 11.16 14.32 2.26
C ILE A 708 11.31 15.68 1.56
N MET A 709 10.47 15.98 0.56
CA MET A 709 10.44 17.27 -0.12
C MET A 709 10.05 18.40 0.86
N ALA A 710 9.03 18.18 1.69
CA ALA A 710 8.55 19.14 2.67
C ALA A 710 9.47 19.30 3.90
N GLU A 711 10.44 18.41 4.11
CA GLU A 711 11.31 18.36 5.30
C GLU A 711 10.52 18.29 6.62
N GLU A 712 9.47 17.47 6.63
CA GLU A 712 8.59 17.25 7.78
C GLU A 712 8.80 15.83 8.29
N TYR A 713 9.30 15.68 9.53
CA TYR A 713 9.86 14.42 10.04
C TYR A 713 9.46 14.01 11.47
#